data_AF-A0A949HVD3-F1
#
_entry.id   AF-A0A949HVD3-F1
#
_cell.length_a   1.000
_cell.length_b   1.000
_cell.length_c   1.000
_cell.angle_alpha   90.00
_cell.angle_beta   90.00
_cell.angle_gamma   90.00
#
_symmetry.space_group_name_H-M   'P 1'
#
loop_
_entity.id
_entity.type
_entity.pdbx_description
1 polymer ?
#
loop_
_entity_poly.entity_id
_entity_poly.type
_entity_poly.pdbx_seq_one_letter_code
_entity_poly.pdbx_strand_id
1 'polypeptide(L)'
;VDLSVSGLPSGATAAFSPSSVTGSGSSTLDVLTSVSTPAGSYTLTVTGTDTSDSALKQTNTVTLIVNTGAGFSISVSPDSQTVSGGGSTNYTVTVSTNSAFSGSVTFGASGLPPDTIFQFSPPSLSGSGTSIFSVTTSNSAPGGIYPLTISGMNVAGTNIASATLIVGRTGGATLIWNSTGSSLWDVTNSANWLNVGANARDQFYNGDNVTFNDTASVTAIAIPAGVAALPSAITNNSDANNFSISGSGKISGSTALVKEGTSTLTLGTINDFTGGVIVLNGILRPTCTNAVGATGGNVTVQNGGTLDLNGVNLAGQLITVSGTGFTNGGAIINDGSQQTVAFHNVTLAGDSTFGGTGRWDIRGSGGAASLNTTPAGSAFNITKVGTNQVSLVGVTTIDSAIANIDIQQGTFALQTSTAQVGAPSGTITVHGGATLDFYNLTTPLNKNIVIEDGGMVYNEKGPSYIGGGATLTLQGNAIFNVVSNGSPPSLNCSNAISGPGALILTNNGALTLAAPNDYTGSTLVESGTLALTGLGSVSGSAFINVLAGATLDASGRVDNTLTMESGQTLAGAGTVQGNLQVNQGATLLPGGSGAGVLTIQGQTAGLNGRVSITLNASAATNNALSAQGAIDYGGTLALTNAGGALTATDTFKLFNAVSYNGAFTNITPAIPALNLAWDTSTLDTDGTLRIAAAPTPAPEFTGLAANGSNLIMSGSNGVPDWPYVVLISTNISRPFGQWTPIVTNTFDGKGDFVFTNWSSGGNPVFYLLKLQ
;
A
#
# COMPACT_ATOMS: atom_id res chain seq x y z
N VAL A 1 -32.53 32.64 -47.87
CA VAL A 1 -32.86 33.92 -47.21
C VAL A 1 -33.13 33.66 -45.76
N ASP A 2 -32.24 34.10 -44.88
CA ASP A 2 -32.44 34.01 -43.42
C ASP A 2 -33.34 35.15 -42.95
N LEU A 3 -34.30 34.82 -42.09
CA LEU A 3 -35.29 35.76 -41.59
C LEU A 3 -34.95 36.16 -40.15
N SER A 4 -34.93 37.46 -39.89
CA SER A 4 -34.80 38.00 -38.53
C SER A 4 -35.81 39.12 -38.30
N VAL A 5 -36.12 39.38 -37.04
CA VAL A 5 -37.02 40.47 -36.62
C VAL A 5 -36.35 41.31 -35.53
N SER A 6 -36.52 42.62 -35.62
CA SER A 6 -36.08 43.58 -34.61
C SER A 6 -37.21 44.57 -34.28
N GLY A 7 -37.07 45.33 -33.19
CA GLY A 7 -38.10 46.29 -32.76
C GLY A 7 -39.15 45.73 -31.80
N LEU A 8 -38.92 44.54 -31.24
CA LEU A 8 -39.81 43.93 -30.23
C LEU A 8 -39.83 44.77 -28.95
N PRO A 9 -41.00 44.92 -28.29
CA PRO A 9 -41.08 45.51 -26.96
C PRO A 9 -40.40 44.64 -25.89
N SER A 10 -40.02 45.26 -24.76
CA SER A 10 -39.48 44.53 -23.61
C SER A 10 -40.49 43.48 -23.13
N GLY A 11 -40.01 42.26 -22.86
CA GLY A 11 -40.84 41.14 -22.41
C GLY A 11 -41.65 40.45 -23.51
N ALA A 12 -41.42 40.76 -24.79
CA ALA A 12 -41.93 40.00 -25.93
C ALA A 12 -40.81 39.20 -26.61
N THR A 13 -41.15 38.04 -27.17
CA THR A 13 -40.26 37.17 -27.94
C THR A 13 -40.86 36.90 -29.31
N ALA A 14 -40.02 36.61 -30.32
CA ALA A 14 -40.53 36.21 -31.63
C ALA A 14 -39.66 35.15 -32.29
N ALA A 15 -40.28 34.29 -33.10
CA ALA A 15 -39.61 33.22 -33.83
C ALA A 15 -40.22 33.02 -35.23
N PHE A 16 -39.39 32.66 -36.19
CA PHE A 16 -39.83 32.28 -37.53
C PHE A 16 -39.88 30.77 -37.71
N SER A 17 -40.92 30.26 -38.38
CA SER A 17 -41.06 28.85 -38.73
C SER A 17 -41.50 28.68 -40.20
N PRO A 18 -40.62 28.20 -41.10
CA PRO A 18 -39.18 27.95 -40.90
C PRO A 18 -38.37 29.25 -40.75
N SER A 19 -37.19 29.22 -40.09
CA SER A 19 -36.36 30.41 -39.87
C SER A 19 -35.65 30.96 -41.12
N SER A 20 -35.68 30.22 -42.23
CA SER A 20 -35.16 30.63 -43.51
C SER A 20 -35.96 30.00 -44.66
N VAL A 21 -35.88 30.62 -45.83
CA VAL A 21 -36.57 30.18 -47.06
C VAL A 21 -35.55 30.08 -48.21
N THR A 22 -35.61 29.01 -48.99
CA THR A 22 -34.77 28.78 -50.17
C THR A 22 -35.59 28.92 -51.45
N GLY A 23 -35.20 29.81 -52.36
CA GLY A 23 -36.02 30.17 -53.52
C GLY A 23 -37.28 30.93 -53.10
N SER A 24 -38.39 30.74 -53.82
CA SER A 24 -39.69 31.31 -53.46
C SER A 24 -40.39 30.47 -52.38
N GLY A 25 -40.90 31.09 -51.32
CA GLY A 25 -41.63 30.38 -50.26
C GLY A 25 -42.17 31.31 -49.16
N SER A 26 -42.67 30.73 -48.07
CA SER A 26 -43.28 31.47 -46.95
C SER A 26 -42.73 30.99 -45.61
N SER A 27 -42.73 31.89 -44.62
CA SER A 27 -42.46 31.59 -43.22
C SER A 27 -43.46 32.33 -42.34
N THR A 28 -43.80 31.76 -41.19
CA THR A 28 -44.68 32.37 -40.19
C THR A 28 -43.84 32.98 -39.08
N LEU A 29 -44.11 34.25 -38.75
CA LEU A 29 -43.55 34.94 -37.58
C LEU A 29 -44.53 34.83 -36.41
N ASP A 30 -44.17 34.05 -35.39
CA ASP A 30 -44.91 34.00 -34.14
C ASP A 30 -44.33 35.02 -33.16
N VAL A 31 -45.17 35.93 -32.65
CA VAL A 31 -44.80 36.94 -31.65
C VAL A 31 -45.58 36.68 -30.36
N LEU A 32 -44.87 36.44 -29.27
CA LEU A 32 -45.43 36.19 -27.96
C LEU A 32 -45.17 37.39 -27.04
N THR A 33 -46.22 37.93 -26.43
CA THR A 33 -46.14 39.02 -25.44
C THR A 33 -46.44 38.49 -24.04
N SER A 34 -45.96 39.19 -23.02
CA SER A 34 -46.26 38.90 -21.61
C SER A 34 -47.15 40.00 -21.02
N VAL A 35 -47.74 39.77 -19.84
CA VAL A 35 -48.50 40.80 -19.13
C VAL A 35 -47.64 42.01 -18.75
N SER A 36 -46.31 41.84 -18.65
CA SER A 36 -45.34 42.93 -18.44
C SER A 36 -44.93 43.65 -19.73
N THR A 37 -45.30 43.15 -20.91
CA THR A 37 -45.02 43.84 -22.17
C THR A 37 -45.75 45.18 -22.18
N PRO A 38 -45.04 46.32 -22.29
CA PRO A 38 -45.69 47.62 -22.20
C PRO A 38 -46.67 47.82 -23.35
N ALA A 39 -47.79 48.47 -23.08
CA ALA A 39 -48.74 48.82 -24.12
C ALA A 39 -48.14 49.90 -25.03
N GLY A 40 -48.38 49.76 -26.33
CA GLY A 40 -47.78 50.62 -27.32
C GLY A 40 -47.88 50.06 -28.73
N SER A 41 -47.59 50.92 -29.70
CA SER A 41 -47.44 50.54 -31.09
C SER A 41 -45.95 50.33 -31.37
N TYR A 42 -45.56 49.09 -31.66
CA TYR A 42 -44.18 48.70 -31.90
C TYR A 42 -44.02 48.32 -33.37
N THR A 43 -43.16 49.03 -34.09
CA THR A 43 -42.80 48.68 -35.46
C THR A 43 -41.78 47.55 -35.43
N LEU A 44 -42.21 46.36 -35.83
CA LEU A 44 -41.33 45.23 -36.02
C LEU A 44 -40.75 45.27 -37.44
N THR A 45 -39.44 45.26 -37.55
CA THR A 45 -38.74 45.21 -38.84
C THR A 45 -38.30 43.78 -39.12
N VAL A 46 -38.96 43.16 -40.08
CA VAL A 46 -38.58 41.84 -40.61
C VAL A 46 -37.53 42.03 -41.69
N THR A 47 -36.40 41.35 -41.56
CA THR A 47 -35.29 41.40 -42.51
C THR A 47 -35.07 40.02 -43.11
N GLY A 48 -35.18 39.93 -44.43
CA GLY A 48 -34.66 38.81 -45.21
C GLY A 48 -33.25 39.12 -45.68
N THR A 49 -32.28 38.29 -45.29
CA THR A 49 -30.88 38.42 -45.73
C THR A 49 -30.53 37.27 -46.66
N ASP A 50 -29.96 37.56 -47.83
CA ASP A 50 -29.37 36.53 -48.66
C ASP A 50 -28.17 35.91 -47.92
N THR A 51 -28.17 34.59 -47.81
CA THR A 51 -27.14 33.84 -47.06
C THR A 51 -25.79 33.82 -47.77
N SER A 52 -25.76 34.10 -49.07
CA SER A 52 -24.56 34.14 -49.91
C SER A 52 -23.98 35.55 -50.11
N ASP A 53 -24.80 36.59 -49.92
CA ASP A 53 -24.36 37.98 -49.91
C ASP A 53 -25.10 38.79 -48.84
N SER A 54 -24.43 39.01 -47.71
CA SER A 54 -25.00 39.76 -46.60
C SER A 54 -25.33 41.22 -46.92
N ALA A 55 -24.88 41.79 -48.05
CA ALA A 55 -25.28 43.12 -48.49
C ALA A 55 -26.66 43.13 -49.17
N LEU A 56 -27.11 41.99 -49.71
CA LEU A 56 -28.43 41.83 -50.30
C LEU A 56 -29.46 41.51 -49.20
N LYS A 57 -30.05 42.58 -48.64
CA LYS A 57 -31.13 42.49 -47.64
C LYS A 57 -32.36 43.26 -48.11
N GLN A 58 -33.53 42.67 -47.88
CA GLN A 58 -34.80 43.37 -48.01
C GLN A 58 -35.49 43.39 -46.65
N THR A 59 -36.00 44.56 -46.28
CA THR A 59 -36.79 44.73 -45.06
C THR A 59 -38.25 45.00 -45.38
N ASN A 60 -39.12 44.54 -44.49
CA ASN A 60 -40.51 44.93 -44.46
C ASN A 60 -40.92 45.16 -43.00
N THR A 61 -41.87 46.05 -42.75
CA THR A 61 -42.31 46.38 -41.41
C THR A 61 -43.72 45.89 -41.16
N VAL A 62 -43.96 45.40 -39.94
CA VAL A 62 -45.28 45.08 -39.42
C VAL A 62 -45.44 45.76 -38.08
N THR A 63 -46.63 46.30 -37.81
CA THR A 63 -46.91 46.96 -36.54
C THR A 63 -47.54 45.97 -35.57
N LEU A 64 -46.85 45.72 -34.46
CA LEU A 64 -47.43 45.05 -33.30
C LEU A 64 -48.08 46.11 -32.41
N ILE A 65 -49.42 46.08 -32.31
CA ILE A 65 -50.14 46.90 -31.33
C ILE A 65 -50.35 46.06 -30.08
N VAL A 66 -49.64 46.40 -29.00
CA VAL A 66 -49.88 45.82 -27.68
C VAL A 66 -50.91 46.69 -26.98
N ASN A 67 -52.13 46.16 -26.87
CA ASN A 67 -53.26 46.87 -26.25
C ASN A 67 -53.14 46.89 -24.71
N THR A 68 -53.63 47.95 -24.08
CA THR A 68 -53.80 48.03 -22.62
C THR A 68 -54.95 47.12 -22.15
N GLY A 69 -54.68 45.83 -22.00
CA GLY A 69 -55.53 44.94 -21.21
C GLY A 69 -55.11 45.02 -19.74
N ALA A 70 -56.06 45.26 -18.83
CA ALA A 70 -55.80 45.02 -17.40
C ALA A 70 -55.47 43.52 -17.23
N GLY A 71 -54.26 43.22 -16.75
CA GLY A 71 -53.77 41.85 -16.69
C GLY A 71 -52.87 41.64 -15.49
N PHE A 72 -52.96 40.44 -14.92
CA PHE A 72 -52.06 39.95 -13.90
C PHE A 72 -51.58 38.54 -14.27
N SER A 73 -50.46 38.12 -13.69
CA SER A 73 -50.00 36.74 -13.69
C SER A 73 -49.77 36.27 -12.27
N ILE A 74 -49.77 34.96 -12.08
CA ILE A 74 -49.50 34.30 -10.81
C ILE A 74 -48.40 33.26 -11.01
N SER A 75 -47.47 33.18 -10.06
CA SER A 75 -46.48 32.11 -9.98
C SER A 75 -46.40 31.59 -8.55
N VAL A 76 -45.85 30.39 -8.36
CA VAL A 76 -45.71 29.73 -7.06
C VAL A 76 -44.29 29.19 -6.92
N SER A 77 -43.73 29.21 -5.72
CA SER A 77 -42.41 28.65 -5.43
C SER A 77 -42.33 28.17 -3.97
N PRO A 78 -41.72 27.02 -3.66
CA PRO A 78 -41.10 26.08 -4.61
C PRO A 78 -42.15 25.30 -5.41
N ASP A 79 -41.76 24.69 -6.54
CA ASP A 79 -42.68 23.94 -7.40
C ASP A 79 -43.17 22.62 -6.75
N SER A 80 -42.53 22.17 -5.67
CA SER A 80 -42.96 21.02 -4.87
C SER A 80 -42.61 21.14 -3.38
N GLN A 81 -43.42 20.52 -2.52
CA GLN A 81 -43.17 20.36 -1.08
C GLN A 81 -43.56 18.96 -0.62
N THR A 82 -42.92 18.46 0.43
CA THR A 82 -43.26 17.17 1.08
C THR A 82 -43.69 17.40 2.52
N VAL A 83 -44.70 16.66 2.98
CA VAL A 83 -45.22 16.70 4.35
C VAL A 83 -45.62 15.29 4.79
N SER A 84 -45.47 14.92 6.07
CA SER A 84 -46.12 13.72 6.60
C SER A 84 -47.61 14.00 6.81
N GLY A 85 -48.47 12.98 6.77
CA GLY A 85 -49.84 13.14 7.28
C GLY A 85 -49.80 13.73 8.71
N GLY A 86 -50.60 14.76 8.96
CA GLY A 86 -50.62 15.55 10.20
C GLY A 86 -49.72 16.79 10.19
N GLY A 87 -48.84 16.94 9.20
CA GLY A 87 -47.90 18.06 9.10
C GLY A 87 -48.42 19.25 8.29
N SER A 88 -47.61 20.32 8.23
CA SER A 88 -47.89 21.54 7.46
C SER A 88 -46.69 21.98 6.60
N THR A 89 -46.94 22.62 5.46
CA THR A 89 -45.91 23.21 4.59
C THR A 89 -46.39 24.51 3.93
N ASN A 90 -45.47 25.29 3.36
CA ASN A 90 -45.73 26.59 2.77
C ASN A 90 -45.20 26.72 1.34
N TYR A 91 -45.94 27.44 0.51
CA TYR A 91 -45.52 27.95 -0.79
C TYR A 91 -45.62 29.49 -0.80
N THR A 92 -44.73 30.14 -1.53
CA THR A 92 -44.82 31.57 -1.84
C THR A 92 -45.50 31.74 -3.17
N VAL A 93 -46.63 32.44 -3.18
CA VAL A 93 -47.40 32.78 -4.37
C VAL A 93 -47.13 34.24 -4.72
N THR A 94 -46.69 34.50 -5.94
CA THR A 94 -46.35 35.84 -6.42
C THR A 94 -47.34 36.29 -7.47
N VAL A 95 -47.88 37.50 -7.30
CA VAL A 95 -48.71 38.17 -8.32
C VAL A 95 -47.89 39.27 -8.96
N SER A 96 -47.90 39.30 -10.29
CA SER A 96 -47.33 40.41 -11.09
C SER A 96 -48.44 41.06 -11.90
N THR A 97 -48.49 42.38 -11.89
CA THR A 97 -49.55 43.18 -12.54
C THR A 97 -48.93 44.22 -13.46
N ASN A 98 -49.64 44.63 -14.51
CA ASN A 98 -49.24 45.78 -15.31
C ASN A 98 -49.77 47.11 -14.76
N SER A 99 -49.30 48.23 -15.31
CA SER A 99 -49.72 49.58 -14.88
C SER A 99 -51.20 49.88 -15.12
N ALA A 100 -51.88 49.09 -15.94
CA ALA A 100 -53.32 49.21 -16.21
C ALA A 100 -54.19 48.35 -15.28
N PHE A 101 -53.59 47.49 -14.45
CA PHE A 101 -54.33 46.65 -13.51
C PHE A 101 -54.82 47.46 -12.32
N SER A 102 -56.12 47.39 -12.05
CA SER A 102 -56.75 47.91 -10.85
C SER A 102 -57.68 46.84 -10.26
N GLY A 103 -57.72 46.74 -8.93
CA GLY A 103 -58.50 45.74 -8.21
C GLY A 103 -57.65 44.77 -7.40
N SER A 104 -58.32 43.74 -6.86
CA SER A 104 -57.69 42.74 -5.98
C SER A 104 -57.68 41.37 -6.64
N VAL A 105 -56.57 40.64 -6.49
CA VAL A 105 -56.44 39.23 -6.87
C VAL A 105 -56.72 38.40 -5.62
N THR A 106 -57.84 37.68 -5.60
CA THR A 106 -58.21 36.76 -4.51
C THR A 106 -57.69 35.36 -4.81
N PHE A 107 -57.10 34.71 -3.83
CA PHE A 107 -56.52 33.38 -4.02
C PHE A 107 -57.51 32.24 -3.73
N GLY A 108 -57.33 31.15 -4.45
CA GLY A 108 -58.00 29.87 -4.24
C GLY A 108 -57.03 28.72 -4.52
N ALA A 109 -57.32 27.54 -3.98
CA ALA A 109 -56.56 26.33 -4.24
C ALA A 109 -57.49 25.14 -4.47
N SER A 110 -57.10 24.24 -5.37
CA SER A 110 -57.75 22.95 -5.60
C SER A 110 -56.70 21.86 -5.83
N GLY A 111 -57.12 20.59 -5.87
CA GLY A 111 -56.21 19.45 -5.97
C GLY A 111 -55.57 19.04 -4.65
N LEU A 112 -56.05 19.57 -3.52
CA LEU A 112 -55.58 19.19 -2.19
C LEU A 112 -55.99 17.72 -1.84
N PRO A 113 -55.18 17.03 -1.01
CA PRO A 113 -55.58 15.74 -0.45
C PRO A 113 -56.88 15.83 0.34
N PRO A 114 -57.66 14.73 0.44
CA PRO A 114 -58.69 14.59 1.48
C PRO A 114 -58.12 14.89 2.87
N ASP A 115 -58.97 15.39 3.77
CA ASP A 115 -58.63 15.77 5.15
C ASP A 115 -57.44 16.75 5.29
N THR A 116 -57.38 17.73 4.38
CA THR A 116 -56.37 18.79 4.36
C THR A 116 -57.04 20.16 4.41
N ILE A 117 -56.49 21.09 5.20
CA ILE A 117 -56.89 22.50 5.23
C ILE A 117 -55.81 23.37 4.59
N PHE A 118 -56.20 24.52 4.03
CA PHE A 118 -55.25 25.48 3.48
C PHE A 118 -55.62 26.93 3.82
N GLN A 119 -54.62 27.81 3.80
CA GLN A 119 -54.79 29.24 4.02
C GLN A 119 -53.83 30.05 3.14
N PHE A 120 -54.29 31.23 2.72
CA PHE A 120 -53.46 32.25 2.09
C PHE A 120 -53.28 33.44 3.04
N SER A 121 -52.05 33.95 3.18
CA SER A 121 -51.72 35.11 4.01
C SER A 121 -50.81 36.10 3.27
N PRO A 122 -51.34 37.24 2.77
CA PRO A 122 -52.75 37.64 2.81
C PRO A 122 -53.64 36.85 1.81
N PRO A 123 -54.96 36.72 2.04
CA PRO A 123 -55.87 35.96 1.17
C PRO A 123 -56.13 36.62 -0.19
N SER A 124 -55.73 37.87 -0.36
CA SER A 124 -55.82 38.62 -1.61
C SER A 124 -54.74 39.70 -1.69
N LEU A 125 -54.36 40.13 -2.90
CA LEU A 125 -53.41 41.21 -3.14
C LEU A 125 -54.00 42.31 -4.02
N SER A 126 -53.81 43.57 -3.63
CA SER A 126 -54.18 44.74 -4.44
C SER A 126 -52.96 45.20 -5.25
N GLY A 127 -52.75 44.58 -6.41
CA GLY A 127 -51.58 44.81 -7.27
C GLY A 127 -50.52 43.72 -7.14
N SER A 128 -49.29 44.04 -7.56
CA SER A 128 -48.15 43.10 -7.47
C SER A 128 -47.73 42.88 -6.02
N GLY A 129 -47.34 41.65 -5.68
CA GLY A 129 -46.91 41.29 -4.32
C GLY A 129 -46.83 39.78 -4.10
N THR A 130 -46.69 39.36 -2.84
CA THR A 130 -46.60 37.93 -2.46
C THR A 130 -47.61 37.55 -1.38
N SER A 131 -48.05 36.29 -1.41
CA SER A 131 -48.86 35.65 -0.38
C SER A 131 -48.30 34.29 -0.02
N ILE A 132 -48.35 33.92 1.25
CA ILE A 132 -47.97 32.59 1.71
C ILE A 132 -49.19 31.67 1.64
N PHE A 133 -49.07 30.61 0.84
CA PHE A 133 -50.02 29.50 0.75
C PHE A 133 -49.58 28.38 1.69
N SER A 134 -50.23 28.28 2.84
CA SER A 134 -50.02 27.23 3.85
C SER A 134 -50.98 26.08 3.63
N VAL A 135 -50.46 24.86 3.64
CA VAL A 135 -51.24 23.61 3.52
C VAL A 135 -50.95 22.75 4.74
N THR A 136 -51.99 22.37 5.49
CA THR A 136 -51.90 21.50 6.67
C THR A 136 -52.73 20.25 6.47
N THR A 137 -52.08 19.10 6.49
CA THR A 137 -52.70 17.78 6.38
C THR A 137 -53.07 17.25 7.76
N SER A 138 -54.15 16.48 7.87
CA SER A 138 -54.46 15.73 9.09
C SER A 138 -53.72 14.38 9.14
N ASN A 139 -53.77 13.71 10.28
CA ASN A 139 -53.21 12.36 10.42
C ASN A 139 -53.92 11.29 9.56
N SER A 140 -55.12 11.57 9.03
CA SER A 140 -55.85 10.67 8.13
C SER A 140 -55.69 11.01 6.65
N ALA A 141 -55.00 12.11 6.32
CA ALA A 141 -54.74 12.49 4.93
C ALA A 141 -54.00 11.34 4.21
N PRO A 142 -54.54 10.81 3.10
CA PRO A 142 -53.91 9.70 2.40
C PRO A 142 -52.55 10.10 1.86
N GLY A 143 -51.55 9.22 1.98
CA GLY A 143 -50.27 9.41 1.33
C GLY A 143 -50.44 9.48 -0.19
N GLY A 144 -49.66 10.32 -0.87
CA GLY A 144 -49.78 10.50 -2.32
C GLY A 144 -49.07 11.74 -2.86
N ILE A 145 -49.04 11.85 -4.19
CA ILE A 145 -48.64 13.06 -4.91
C ILE A 145 -49.90 13.80 -5.36
N TYR A 146 -50.03 15.05 -4.92
CA TYR A 146 -51.19 15.89 -5.14
C TYR A 146 -50.80 17.11 -5.96
N PRO A 147 -51.13 17.16 -7.26
CA PRO A 147 -50.94 18.37 -8.06
C PRO A 147 -51.91 19.45 -7.57
N LEU A 148 -51.35 20.50 -6.99
CA LEU A 148 -52.07 21.65 -6.50
C LEU A 148 -52.27 22.66 -7.63
N THR A 149 -53.51 23.12 -7.82
CA THR A 149 -53.81 24.27 -8.68
C THR A 149 -54.08 25.47 -7.80
N ILE A 150 -53.20 26.47 -7.84
CA ILE A 150 -53.37 27.75 -7.17
C ILE A 150 -53.97 28.73 -8.16
N SER A 151 -55.17 29.24 -7.88
CA SER A 151 -55.85 30.23 -8.70
C SER A 151 -55.71 31.63 -8.09
N GLY A 152 -55.36 32.62 -8.90
CA GLY A 152 -55.61 34.03 -8.61
C GLY A 152 -56.81 34.49 -9.42
N MET A 153 -57.83 35.04 -8.77
CA MET A 153 -59.07 35.49 -9.40
C MET A 153 -59.27 36.99 -9.22
N ASN A 154 -59.67 37.66 -10.29
CA ASN A 154 -60.17 39.03 -10.29
C ASN A 154 -61.47 39.10 -11.11
N VAL A 155 -62.19 40.22 -11.06
CA VAL A 155 -63.38 40.46 -11.91
C VAL A 155 -63.11 40.30 -13.41
N ALA A 156 -61.87 40.46 -13.85
CA ALA A 156 -61.45 40.31 -15.24
C ALA A 156 -61.13 38.86 -15.67
N GLY A 157 -60.98 37.91 -14.73
CA GLY A 157 -60.65 36.52 -15.05
C GLY A 157 -59.82 35.79 -14.00
N THR A 158 -59.48 34.53 -14.31
CA THR A 158 -58.70 33.64 -13.44
C THR A 158 -57.36 33.29 -14.09
N ASN A 159 -56.27 33.43 -13.36
CA ASN A 159 -54.95 32.87 -13.72
C ASN A 159 -54.58 31.77 -12.75
N ILE A 160 -53.82 30.77 -13.21
CA ILE A 160 -53.42 29.63 -12.40
C ILE A 160 -51.90 29.46 -12.35
N ALA A 161 -51.41 28.97 -11.23
CA ALA A 161 -50.06 28.43 -11.05
C ALA A 161 -50.20 27.01 -10.48
N SER A 162 -49.25 26.13 -10.81
CA SER A 162 -49.27 24.74 -10.34
C SER A 162 -48.09 24.47 -9.42
N ALA A 163 -48.33 23.72 -8.34
CA ALA A 163 -47.31 23.18 -7.46
C ALA A 163 -47.64 21.73 -7.12
N THR A 164 -46.72 20.99 -6.52
CA THR A 164 -46.95 19.60 -6.09
C THR A 164 -46.82 19.45 -4.59
N LEU A 165 -47.80 18.85 -3.93
CA LEU A 165 -47.69 18.40 -2.54
C LEU A 165 -47.52 16.89 -2.47
N ILE A 166 -46.49 16.43 -1.77
CA ILE A 166 -46.26 15.01 -1.52
C ILE A 166 -46.60 14.74 -0.05
N VAL A 167 -47.62 13.90 0.19
CA VAL A 167 -48.04 13.49 1.54
C VAL A 167 -47.47 12.10 1.86
N GLY A 168 -46.73 11.97 2.95
CA GLY A 168 -46.29 10.69 3.50
C GLY A 168 -47.37 10.02 4.35
N ARG A 169 -47.32 8.68 4.49
CA ARG A 169 -48.28 7.90 5.31
C ARG A 169 -48.02 8.16 6.81
N THR A 170 -49.08 8.35 7.60
CA THR A 170 -48.95 8.48 9.05
C THR A 170 -48.46 7.19 9.71
N GLY A 171 -47.43 7.31 10.55
CA GLY A 171 -46.83 6.20 11.30
C GLY A 171 -45.86 5.32 10.51
N GLY A 172 -45.76 5.48 9.18
CA GLY A 172 -44.95 4.64 8.29
C GLY A 172 -45.42 3.17 8.25
N ALA A 173 -45.27 2.51 7.11
CA ALA A 173 -45.42 1.07 7.00
C ALA A 173 -44.07 0.35 7.04
N THR A 174 -44.09 -0.93 7.38
CA THR A 174 -42.95 -1.84 7.15
C THR A 174 -43.14 -2.53 5.81
N LEU A 175 -42.25 -2.25 4.88
CA LEU A 175 -42.30 -2.71 3.50
C LEU A 175 -41.12 -3.64 3.20
N ILE A 176 -41.38 -4.73 2.50
CA ILE A 176 -40.35 -5.62 1.92
C ILE A 176 -40.33 -5.39 0.41
N TRP A 177 -39.16 -5.15 -0.16
CA TRP A 177 -39.03 -5.12 -1.62
C TRP A 177 -39.42 -6.49 -2.18
N ASN A 178 -40.46 -6.55 -3.00
CA ASN A 178 -41.02 -7.79 -3.52
C ASN A 178 -41.44 -7.60 -4.99
N SER A 179 -40.58 -6.95 -5.76
CA SER A 179 -40.79 -6.73 -7.18
C SER A 179 -40.48 -7.99 -7.99
N THR A 180 -41.35 -8.25 -8.97
CA THR A 180 -41.26 -9.40 -9.89
C THR A 180 -40.94 -9.00 -11.34
N GLY A 181 -40.77 -7.70 -11.62
CA GLY A 181 -40.52 -7.24 -12.99
C GLY A 181 -40.13 -5.78 -13.16
N SER A 182 -40.35 -4.91 -12.17
CA SER A 182 -39.94 -3.50 -12.22
C SER A 182 -38.73 -3.25 -11.30
N SER A 183 -37.74 -2.52 -11.77
CA SER A 183 -36.60 -2.07 -10.96
C SER A 183 -36.85 -0.74 -10.24
N LEU A 184 -37.98 -0.08 -10.50
CA LEU A 184 -38.17 1.31 -10.06
C LEU A 184 -38.52 1.40 -8.56
N TRP A 185 -37.70 2.11 -7.81
CA TRP A 185 -38.09 2.66 -6.52
C TRP A 185 -38.54 4.09 -6.72
N ASP A 186 -39.83 4.24 -7.04
CA ASP A 186 -40.51 5.53 -7.10
C ASP A 186 -41.26 5.83 -5.80
N VAL A 187 -41.65 7.08 -5.64
CA VAL A 187 -42.50 7.55 -4.55
C VAL A 187 -43.94 7.54 -5.09
N THR A 188 -44.79 6.71 -4.48
CA THR A 188 -46.25 6.60 -4.68
C THR A 188 -46.81 6.07 -6.01
N ASN A 189 -46.03 5.44 -6.90
CA ASN A 189 -46.58 4.96 -8.20
C ASN A 189 -46.59 3.44 -8.31
N SER A 190 -45.45 2.78 -8.11
CA SER A 190 -45.30 1.35 -8.36
C SER A 190 -45.56 0.52 -7.11
N ALA A 191 -46.44 -0.48 -7.21
CA ALA A 191 -46.72 -1.46 -6.16
C ALA A 191 -45.64 -2.56 -6.10
N ASN A 192 -44.38 -2.15 -5.97
CA ASN A 192 -43.19 -3.01 -5.94
C ASN A 192 -42.86 -3.55 -4.55
N TRP A 193 -43.62 -3.13 -3.53
CA TRP A 193 -43.39 -3.47 -2.14
C TRP A 193 -44.47 -4.42 -1.63
N LEU A 194 -44.11 -5.25 -0.65
CA LEU A 194 -45.05 -6.01 0.17
C LEU A 194 -45.16 -5.30 1.52
N ASN A 195 -46.37 -4.84 1.86
CA ASN A 195 -46.65 -4.31 3.19
C ASN A 195 -46.84 -5.47 4.16
N VAL A 196 -45.97 -5.55 5.17
CA VAL A 196 -45.95 -6.67 6.13
C VAL A 196 -47.20 -6.68 7.00
N GLY A 197 -47.68 -5.52 7.45
CA GLY A 197 -48.87 -5.42 8.30
C GLY A 197 -50.17 -5.72 7.55
N ALA A 198 -50.26 -5.31 6.29
CA ALA A 198 -51.44 -5.55 5.45
C ALA A 198 -51.38 -6.89 4.68
N ASN A 199 -50.22 -7.53 4.61
CA ASN A 199 -49.94 -8.72 3.80
C ASN A 199 -50.41 -8.59 2.34
N ALA A 200 -50.15 -7.42 1.74
CA ALA A 200 -50.58 -7.07 0.39
C ALA A 200 -49.51 -6.25 -0.33
N ARG A 201 -49.54 -6.24 -1.67
CA ARG A 201 -48.68 -5.34 -2.44
C ARG A 201 -49.03 -3.89 -2.14
N ASP A 202 -48.01 -3.05 -2.03
CA ASP A 202 -48.13 -1.67 -1.60
C ASP A 202 -47.11 -0.80 -2.36
N GLN A 203 -47.37 0.50 -2.34
CA GLN A 203 -46.48 1.53 -2.85
C GLN A 203 -45.57 2.03 -1.72
N PHE A 204 -44.43 2.61 -2.07
CA PHE A 204 -43.59 3.30 -1.11
C PHE A 204 -44.05 4.74 -0.90
N TYR A 205 -44.17 5.13 0.36
CA TYR A 205 -44.35 6.51 0.80
C TYR A 205 -43.17 6.94 1.67
N ASN A 206 -42.80 8.21 1.59
CA ASN A 206 -41.79 8.77 2.49
C ASN A 206 -42.21 8.57 3.95
N GLY A 207 -41.27 8.13 4.79
CA GLY A 207 -41.50 7.69 6.16
C GLY A 207 -41.75 6.18 6.34
N ASP A 208 -41.84 5.39 5.27
CA ASP A 208 -41.90 3.93 5.39
C ASP A 208 -40.54 3.34 5.77
N ASN A 209 -40.54 2.24 6.52
CA ASN A 209 -39.37 1.39 6.76
C ASN A 209 -39.28 0.35 5.65
N VAL A 210 -38.12 0.22 5.00
CA VAL A 210 -37.95 -0.67 3.86
C VAL A 210 -36.93 -1.77 4.12
N THR A 211 -37.23 -2.99 3.67
CA THR A 211 -36.37 -4.16 3.82
C THR A 211 -36.09 -4.82 2.46
N PHE A 212 -34.82 -5.15 2.21
CA PHE A 212 -34.36 -5.94 1.07
C PHE A 212 -33.91 -7.31 1.56
N ASN A 213 -34.66 -8.35 1.20
CA ASN A 213 -34.43 -9.74 1.58
C ASN A 213 -34.41 -10.66 0.34
N ASP A 214 -34.29 -11.97 0.55
CA ASP A 214 -34.20 -12.95 -0.54
C ASP A 214 -35.54 -13.29 -1.24
N THR A 215 -36.64 -12.61 -0.90
CA THR A 215 -37.96 -12.90 -1.51
C THR A 215 -38.16 -12.25 -2.87
N ALA A 216 -37.42 -11.18 -3.20
CA ALA A 216 -37.52 -10.50 -4.48
C ALA A 216 -36.73 -11.20 -5.59
N SER A 217 -37.28 -11.21 -6.82
CA SER A 217 -36.56 -11.66 -8.01
C SER A 217 -35.81 -10.54 -8.73
N VAL A 218 -36.20 -9.28 -8.51
CA VAL A 218 -35.52 -8.10 -9.05
C VAL A 218 -34.64 -7.49 -7.96
N THR A 219 -33.32 -7.55 -8.13
CA THR A 219 -32.37 -7.06 -7.11
C THR A 219 -31.60 -5.82 -7.53
N ALA A 220 -31.68 -5.44 -8.81
CA ALA A 220 -31.21 -4.16 -9.32
C ALA A 220 -32.34 -3.12 -9.22
N ILE A 221 -32.18 -2.18 -8.30
CA ILE A 221 -33.15 -1.14 -7.96
C ILE A 221 -32.65 0.19 -8.50
N ALA A 222 -33.55 0.96 -9.11
CA ALA A 222 -33.29 2.26 -9.70
C ALA A 222 -34.18 3.33 -9.09
N ILE A 223 -33.58 4.37 -8.50
CA ILE A 223 -34.27 5.59 -8.08
C ILE A 223 -34.26 6.57 -9.27
N PRO A 224 -35.42 6.93 -9.84
CA PRO A 224 -35.50 7.77 -11.04
C PRO A 224 -34.99 9.19 -10.84
N ALA A 225 -34.68 9.87 -11.94
CA ALA A 225 -34.30 11.29 -11.95
C ALA A 225 -35.36 12.16 -11.24
N GLY A 226 -34.92 13.10 -10.41
CA GLY A 226 -35.80 14.01 -9.68
C GLY A 226 -36.51 13.40 -8.46
N VAL A 227 -36.30 12.11 -8.18
CA VAL A 227 -36.88 11.43 -7.01
C VAL A 227 -35.91 11.46 -5.83
N ALA A 228 -36.41 11.90 -4.68
CA ALA A 228 -35.76 11.71 -3.38
C ALA A 228 -36.59 10.72 -2.56
N ALA A 229 -36.03 9.54 -2.29
CA ALA A 229 -36.64 8.54 -1.41
C ALA A 229 -36.23 8.83 0.04
N LEU A 230 -37.19 9.04 0.93
CA LEU A 230 -36.96 9.32 2.36
C LEU A 230 -37.57 8.22 3.23
N PRO A 231 -37.07 6.97 3.19
CA PRO A 231 -37.50 5.95 4.13
C PRO A 231 -37.09 6.32 5.56
N SER A 232 -37.82 5.86 6.56
CA SER A 232 -37.40 6.02 7.96
C SER A 232 -36.17 5.16 8.28
N ALA A 233 -36.09 3.96 7.71
CA ALA A 233 -34.95 3.08 7.79
C ALA A 233 -34.87 2.15 6.57
N ILE A 234 -33.66 1.73 6.23
CA ILE A 234 -33.35 0.70 5.23
C ILE A 234 -32.68 -0.47 5.94
N THR A 235 -33.20 -1.68 5.78
CA THR A 235 -32.54 -2.93 6.20
C THR A 235 -32.26 -3.80 5.00
N ASN A 236 -31.04 -4.31 4.85
CA ASN A 236 -30.72 -5.38 3.90
C ASN A 236 -30.29 -6.65 4.65
N ASN A 237 -31.19 -7.62 4.74
CA ASN A 237 -30.99 -8.91 5.40
C ASN A 237 -30.97 -10.08 4.40
N SER A 238 -30.62 -9.81 3.14
CA SER A 238 -30.46 -10.85 2.11
C SER A 238 -29.17 -11.62 2.30
N ASP A 239 -29.25 -12.95 2.28
CA ASP A 239 -28.12 -13.85 2.39
C ASP A 239 -27.68 -14.39 1.02
N ALA A 240 -28.63 -14.64 0.13
CA ALA A 240 -28.39 -15.21 -1.19
C ALA A 240 -28.32 -14.15 -2.31
N ASN A 241 -29.19 -13.15 -2.24
CA ASN A 241 -29.36 -12.17 -3.31
C ASN A 241 -28.50 -10.94 -3.08
N ASN A 242 -27.62 -10.64 -4.05
CA ASN A 242 -26.93 -9.35 -4.09
C ASN A 242 -27.88 -8.27 -4.59
N PHE A 243 -27.99 -7.17 -3.84
CA PHE A 243 -28.80 -6.01 -4.21
C PHE A 243 -27.94 -4.86 -4.70
N SER A 244 -28.46 -4.09 -5.66
CA SER A 244 -27.88 -2.80 -6.06
C SER A 244 -28.95 -1.72 -6.06
N ILE A 245 -28.64 -0.55 -5.49
CA ILE A 245 -29.48 0.64 -5.55
C ILE A 245 -28.72 1.68 -6.37
N SER A 246 -29.31 2.10 -7.48
CA SER A 246 -28.67 2.95 -8.50
C SER A 246 -29.68 3.98 -9.05
N GLY A 247 -29.29 4.72 -10.09
CA GLY A 247 -30.14 5.72 -10.73
C GLY A 247 -29.68 7.15 -10.45
N SER A 248 -30.37 8.11 -11.06
CA SER A 248 -30.04 9.55 -10.95
C SER A 248 -30.83 10.28 -9.86
N GLY A 249 -31.75 9.59 -9.17
CA GLY A 249 -32.33 10.05 -7.92
C GLY A 249 -31.43 9.79 -6.71
N LYS A 250 -31.98 9.93 -5.51
CA LYS A 250 -31.23 9.81 -4.25
C LYS A 250 -32.05 9.25 -3.09
N ILE A 251 -31.35 8.73 -2.09
CA ILE A 251 -31.85 8.48 -0.73
C ILE A 251 -31.52 9.71 0.12
N SER A 252 -32.50 10.20 0.87
CA SER A 252 -32.43 11.47 1.59
C SER A 252 -33.02 11.39 3.01
N GLY A 253 -33.02 12.53 3.72
CA GLY A 253 -33.61 12.66 5.05
C GLY A 253 -32.83 11.96 6.16
N SER A 254 -33.49 11.64 7.27
CA SER A 254 -32.87 10.98 8.42
C SER A 254 -32.74 9.46 8.28
N THR A 255 -32.74 8.94 7.05
CA THR A 255 -32.67 7.50 6.77
C THR A 255 -31.46 6.88 7.44
N ALA A 256 -31.67 5.86 8.28
CA ALA A 256 -30.63 4.96 8.76
C ALA A 256 -30.57 3.70 7.88
N LEU A 257 -29.37 3.21 7.56
CA LEU A 257 -29.18 1.99 6.78
C LEU A 257 -28.50 0.91 7.61
N VAL A 258 -29.05 -0.30 7.63
CA VAL A 258 -28.47 -1.48 8.28
C VAL A 258 -28.29 -2.60 7.25
N LYS A 259 -27.06 -3.12 7.15
CA LYS A 259 -26.68 -4.26 6.31
C LYS A 259 -26.43 -5.48 7.21
N GLU A 260 -27.32 -6.47 7.17
CA GLU A 260 -27.38 -7.60 8.11
C GLU A 260 -27.17 -8.98 7.47
N GLY A 261 -27.52 -9.14 6.19
CA GLY A 261 -27.41 -10.42 5.50
C GLY A 261 -26.01 -10.69 4.95
N THR A 262 -25.71 -11.93 4.57
CA THR A 262 -24.38 -12.32 4.07
C THR A 262 -24.07 -11.85 2.66
N SER A 263 -25.06 -11.40 1.88
CA SER A 263 -24.84 -10.98 0.49
C SER A 263 -24.19 -9.59 0.38
N THR A 264 -23.98 -9.11 -0.84
CA THR A 264 -23.50 -7.75 -1.12
C THR A 264 -24.67 -6.78 -1.33
N LEU A 265 -24.63 -5.62 -0.68
CA LEU A 265 -25.42 -4.45 -1.03
C LEU A 265 -24.53 -3.43 -1.73
N THR A 266 -24.86 -3.09 -2.98
CA THR A 266 -24.15 -2.09 -3.78
C THR A 266 -24.94 -0.76 -3.78
N LEU A 267 -24.30 0.35 -3.41
CA LEU A 267 -24.90 1.68 -3.45
C LEU A 267 -24.24 2.54 -4.53
N GLY A 268 -25.01 2.86 -5.57
CA GLY A 268 -24.56 3.63 -6.73
C GLY A 268 -25.35 4.91 -6.99
N THR A 269 -26.10 5.39 -6.01
CA THR A 269 -26.74 6.72 -6.03
C THR A 269 -25.92 7.70 -5.20
N ILE A 270 -25.85 8.97 -5.59
CA ILE A 270 -25.28 10.04 -4.76
C ILE A 270 -26.32 10.42 -3.72
N ASN A 271 -26.07 10.11 -2.45
CA ASN A 271 -27.06 10.24 -1.38
C ASN A 271 -26.74 11.40 -0.42
N ASP A 272 -27.76 11.91 0.26
CA ASP A 272 -27.64 12.98 1.26
C ASP A 272 -28.36 12.66 2.58
N PHE A 273 -28.68 11.39 2.82
CA PHE A 273 -29.25 10.97 4.09
C PHE A 273 -28.25 11.12 5.26
N THR A 274 -28.77 11.33 6.46
CA THR A 274 -27.97 11.66 7.66
C THR A 274 -28.09 10.65 8.80
N GLY A 275 -28.95 9.62 8.70
CA GLY A 275 -29.19 8.66 9.78
C GLY A 275 -28.06 7.66 10.03
N GLY A 276 -27.03 7.64 9.17
CA GLY A 276 -25.86 6.78 9.29
C GLY A 276 -26.05 5.38 8.70
N VAL A 277 -24.95 4.64 8.66
CA VAL A 277 -24.87 3.30 8.07
C VAL A 277 -24.25 2.33 9.08
N ILE A 278 -24.84 1.15 9.23
CA ILE A 278 -24.32 0.05 10.04
C ILE A 278 -24.18 -1.20 9.16
N VAL A 279 -23.00 -1.81 9.16
CA VAL A 279 -22.70 -3.07 8.47
C VAL A 279 -22.45 -4.15 9.51
N LEU A 280 -23.45 -4.99 9.75
CA LEU A 280 -23.40 -6.10 10.70
C LEU A 280 -22.86 -7.39 10.06
N ASN A 281 -23.16 -7.62 8.76
CA ASN A 281 -22.71 -8.81 8.03
C ASN A 281 -22.61 -8.56 6.52
N GLY A 282 -21.96 -9.47 5.80
CA GLY A 282 -21.82 -9.39 4.35
C GLY A 282 -21.02 -8.17 3.90
N ILE A 283 -21.25 -7.71 2.68
CA ILE A 283 -20.48 -6.61 2.07
C ILE A 283 -21.38 -5.42 1.76
N LEU A 284 -20.98 -4.23 2.18
CA LEU A 284 -21.49 -2.96 1.66
C LEU A 284 -20.47 -2.38 0.67
N ARG A 285 -20.93 -2.07 -0.55
CA ARG A 285 -20.08 -1.60 -1.64
C ARG A 285 -20.61 -0.29 -2.27
N PRO A 286 -20.04 0.88 -1.98
CA PRO A 286 -20.28 2.09 -2.77
C PRO A 286 -19.74 1.98 -4.21
N THR A 287 -20.31 2.73 -5.14
CA THR A 287 -19.76 2.91 -6.51
C THR A 287 -19.58 4.37 -6.91
N CYS A 288 -19.91 5.32 -6.02
CA CYS A 288 -19.72 6.75 -6.24
C CYS A 288 -19.52 7.49 -4.90
N THR A 289 -18.99 8.70 -4.97
CA THR A 289 -18.86 9.59 -3.81
C THR A 289 -20.23 9.85 -3.17
N ASN A 290 -20.27 9.93 -1.84
CA ASN A 290 -21.50 10.09 -1.04
C ASN A 290 -22.55 8.97 -1.22
N ALA A 291 -22.17 7.80 -1.76
CA ALA A 291 -23.08 6.65 -1.82
C ALA A 291 -23.59 6.21 -0.45
N VAL A 292 -22.79 6.38 0.60
CA VAL A 292 -23.13 6.00 1.98
C VAL A 292 -23.71 7.15 2.82
N GLY A 293 -24.18 8.23 2.17
CA GLY A 293 -24.88 9.33 2.83
C GLY A 293 -24.14 10.68 2.77
N ALA A 294 -24.66 11.66 3.51
CA ALA A 294 -24.13 13.00 3.56
C ALA A 294 -22.68 13.06 4.08
N THR A 295 -21.94 14.12 3.72
CA THR A 295 -20.61 14.40 4.29
C THR A 295 -20.70 14.57 5.81
N GLY A 296 -19.80 13.94 6.55
CA GLY A 296 -19.83 13.85 8.01
C GLY A 296 -20.73 12.72 8.56
N GLY A 297 -21.33 11.92 7.68
CA GLY A 297 -22.10 10.75 8.06
C GLY A 297 -21.26 9.65 8.71
N ASN A 298 -21.88 8.88 9.59
CA ASN A 298 -21.22 7.76 10.26
C ASN A 298 -21.44 6.47 9.47
N VAL A 299 -20.35 5.72 9.25
CA VAL A 299 -20.39 4.33 8.76
C VAL A 299 -19.75 3.44 9.83
N THR A 300 -20.52 2.54 10.41
CA THR A 300 -20.07 1.59 11.43
C THR A 300 -20.03 0.20 10.86
N VAL A 301 -18.87 -0.46 10.88
CA VAL A 301 -18.70 -1.86 10.51
C VAL A 301 -18.47 -2.68 11.78
N GLN A 302 -19.27 -3.71 11.97
CA GLN A 302 -19.15 -4.65 13.08
C GLN A 302 -18.60 -6.00 12.60
N ASN A 303 -18.25 -6.85 13.55
CA ASN A 303 -17.70 -8.16 13.23
C ASN A 303 -18.67 -9.01 12.39
N GLY A 304 -18.19 -9.45 11.22
CA GLY A 304 -18.98 -10.13 10.19
C GLY A 304 -19.28 -9.26 8.97
N GLY A 305 -19.28 -7.93 9.13
CA GLY A 305 -19.51 -6.98 8.05
C GLY A 305 -18.22 -6.47 7.38
N THR A 306 -18.29 -6.14 6.11
CA THR A 306 -17.19 -5.54 5.34
C THR A 306 -17.66 -4.30 4.59
N LEU A 307 -16.90 -3.21 4.71
CA LEU A 307 -16.98 -2.07 3.80
C LEU A 307 -15.95 -2.26 2.68
N ASP A 308 -16.42 -2.54 1.46
CA ASP A 308 -15.57 -2.60 0.26
C ASP A 308 -15.64 -1.28 -0.50
N LEU A 309 -14.53 -0.53 -0.47
CA LEU A 309 -14.41 0.77 -1.12
C LEU A 309 -14.67 0.74 -2.62
N ASN A 310 -14.33 -0.36 -3.31
CA ASN A 310 -14.47 -0.46 -4.76
C ASN A 310 -13.92 0.78 -5.51
N GLY A 311 -12.76 1.28 -5.07
CA GLY A 311 -12.07 2.46 -5.63
C GLY A 311 -12.65 3.82 -5.24
N VAL A 312 -13.73 3.87 -4.47
CA VAL A 312 -14.43 5.11 -4.09
C VAL A 312 -13.70 5.86 -2.97
N ASN A 313 -13.62 7.18 -3.11
CA ASN A 313 -13.16 8.09 -2.05
C ASN A 313 -14.30 8.32 -1.04
N LEU A 314 -14.06 7.96 0.22
CA LEU A 314 -14.97 8.18 1.36
C LEU A 314 -14.37 9.12 2.42
N ALA A 315 -13.44 10.01 2.02
CA ALA A 315 -12.72 10.87 2.94
C ALA A 315 -13.62 11.84 3.73
N GLY A 316 -14.81 12.14 3.19
CA GLY A 316 -15.83 12.93 3.87
C GLY A 316 -16.64 12.19 4.94
N GLN A 317 -16.45 10.87 5.14
CA GLN A 317 -17.22 10.06 6.08
C GLN A 317 -16.45 9.77 7.37
N LEU A 318 -17.18 9.49 8.45
CA LEU A 318 -16.64 9.05 9.74
C LEU A 318 -16.78 7.53 9.85
N ILE A 319 -15.66 6.83 9.80
CA ILE A 319 -15.64 5.37 9.72
C ILE A 319 -15.32 4.79 11.10
N THR A 320 -16.18 3.91 11.62
CA THR A 320 -15.94 3.14 12.84
C THR A 320 -15.94 1.65 12.51
N VAL A 321 -14.92 0.89 12.89
CA VAL A 321 -14.78 -0.53 12.47
C VAL A 321 -14.35 -1.46 13.59
N SER A 322 -14.81 -2.71 13.51
CA SER A 322 -14.38 -3.82 14.35
C SER A 322 -14.56 -5.15 13.61
N GLY A 323 -13.79 -6.15 14.02
CA GLY A 323 -13.86 -7.53 13.55
C GLY A 323 -13.00 -7.85 12.33
N THR A 324 -13.02 -9.11 11.94
CA THR A 324 -12.22 -9.63 10.82
C THR A 324 -12.85 -9.38 9.44
N GLY A 325 -14.07 -8.83 9.43
CA GLY A 325 -14.89 -8.67 8.26
C GLY A 325 -15.56 -9.95 7.77
N PHE A 326 -16.37 -9.83 6.72
CA PHE A 326 -17.04 -10.95 6.10
C PHE A 326 -16.01 -11.97 5.59
N THR A 327 -16.18 -13.24 5.97
CA THR A 327 -15.27 -14.34 5.59
C THR A 327 -13.77 -14.09 5.91
N ASN A 328 -13.48 -13.24 6.90
CA ASN A 328 -12.12 -12.84 7.30
C ASN A 328 -11.33 -12.04 6.22
N GLY A 329 -12.01 -11.46 5.23
CA GLY A 329 -11.36 -10.67 4.16
C GLY A 329 -10.91 -9.26 4.59
N GLY A 330 -11.41 -8.77 5.72
CA GLY A 330 -11.19 -7.41 6.23
C GLY A 330 -12.50 -6.68 6.52
N ALA A 331 -12.59 -5.99 7.66
CA ALA A 331 -13.68 -5.07 7.97
C ALA A 331 -13.67 -3.87 7.00
N ILE A 332 -12.49 -3.48 6.53
CA ILE A 332 -12.30 -2.53 5.43
C ILE A 332 -11.48 -3.22 4.35
N ILE A 333 -11.98 -3.20 3.12
CA ILE A 333 -11.25 -3.63 1.93
C ILE A 333 -11.39 -2.61 0.80
N ASN A 334 -10.52 -2.74 -0.20
CA ASN A 334 -10.74 -2.16 -1.51
C ASN A 334 -10.46 -3.23 -2.57
N ASP A 335 -11.49 -3.66 -3.28
CA ASP A 335 -11.35 -4.56 -4.43
C ASP A 335 -11.53 -3.85 -5.78
N GLY A 336 -11.55 -2.52 -5.77
CA GLY A 336 -11.53 -1.69 -6.97
C GLY A 336 -10.14 -1.12 -7.28
N SER A 337 -10.12 -0.01 -8.04
CA SER A 337 -8.89 0.73 -8.32
C SER A 337 -8.25 1.31 -7.06
N GLN A 338 -6.96 1.60 -7.12
CA GLN A 338 -6.25 2.30 -6.03
C GLN A 338 -6.98 3.60 -5.62
N GLN A 339 -7.12 3.80 -4.31
CA GLN A 339 -7.72 5.00 -3.74
C GLN A 339 -6.79 5.59 -2.65
N THR A 340 -5.95 6.54 -3.03
CA THR A 340 -4.96 7.14 -2.12
C THR A 340 -5.55 8.13 -1.12
N VAL A 341 -6.80 8.54 -1.26
CA VAL A 341 -7.49 9.39 -0.28
C VAL A 341 -8.79 8.69 0.12
N ALA A 342 -8.70 7.43 0.52
CA ALA A 342 -9.89 6.63 0.84
C ALA A 342 -10.62 7.21 2.06
N PHE A 343 -9.86 7.55 3.09
CA PHE A 343 -10.39 8.06 4.35
C PHE A 343 -9.57 9.22 4.91
N HIS A 344 -10.24 10.12 5.61
CA HIS A 344 -9.60 10.98 6.60
C HIS A 344 -9.73 10.41 8.02
N ASN A 345 -10.88 9.84 8.39
CA ASN A 345 -11.16 9.47 9.77
C ASN A 345 -11.56 8.00 9.89
N VAL A 346 -10.74 7.20 10.59
CA VAL A 346 -11.05 5.81 10.95
C VAL A 346 -10.93 5.65 12.47
N THR A 347 -11.91 5.01 13.09
CA THR A 347 -11.97 4.72 14.52
C THR A 347 -12.15 3.22 14.73
N LEU A 348 -11.29 2.58 15.51
CA LEU A 348 -11.40 1.18 15.88
C LEU A 348 -12.32 1.02 17.09
N ALA A 349 -13.40 0.25 16.95
CA ALA A 349 -14.29 -0.15 18.05
C ALA A 349 -13.96 -1.54 18.62
N GLY A 350 -12.95 -2.19 18.06
CA GLY A 350 -12.47 -3.53 18.40
C GLY A 350 -11.28 -3.90 17.54
N ASP A 351 -10.70 -5.07 17.78
CA ASP A 351 -9.69 -5.66 16.90
C ASP A 351 -10.23 -5.70 15.46
N SER A 352 -9.44 -5.23 14.49
CA SER A 352 -9.92 -4.98 13.13
C SER A 352 -8.97 -5.52 12.07
N THR A 353 -9.53 -6.14 11.03
CA THR A 353 -8.75 -6.59 9.87
C THR A 353 -8.91 -5.63 8.70
N PHE A 354 -7.79 -5.29 8.05
CA PHE A 354 -7.68 -4.46 6.85
C PHE A 354 -7.20 -5.31 5.68
N GLY A 355 -7.81 -5.16 4.50
CA GLY A 355 -7.43 -5.99 3.35
C GLY A 355 -7.86 -5.46 1.98
N GLY A 356 -8.05 -6.39 1.04
CA GLY A 356 -8.42 -6.14 -0.36
C GLY A 356 -7.31 -6.41 -1.37
N THR A 357 -7.58 -6.06 -2.62
CA THR A 357 -6.67 -6.21 -3.77
C THR A 357 -6.17 -4.86 -4.32
N GLY A 358 -6.99 -3.82 -4.23
CA GLY A 358 -6.64 -2.43 -4.52
C GLY A 358 -6.06 -1.70 -3.30
N ARG A 359 -5.10 -0.80 -3.53
CA ARG A 359 -4.56 0.04 -2.47
C ARG A 359 -5.61 0.99 -1.89
N TRP A 360 -5.57 1.22 -0.58
CA TRP A 360 -6.31 2.30 0.06
C TRP A 360 -5.54 2.94 1.20
N ASP A 361 -5.75 4.24 1.41
CA ASP A 361 -5.00 5.02 2.41
C ASP A 361 -5.93 5.76 3.38
N ILE A 362 -5.46 5.90 4.62
CA ILE A 362 -5.85 7.01 5.50
C ILE A 362 -4.85 8.14 5.25
N ARG A 363 -5.30 9.28 4.76
CA ARG A 363 -4.40 10.33 4.25
C ARG A 363 -4.74 11.73 4.73
N GLY A 364 -3.73 12.45 5.21
CA GLY A 364 -3.81 13.83 5.72
C GLY A 364 -3.72 14.94 4.67
N SER A 365 -3.44 14.61 3.40
CA SER A 365 -3.51 15.62 2.32
C SER A 365 -4.97 15.87 1.95
N GLY A 366 -5.42 17.12 2.00
CA GLY A 366 -6.81 17.51 1.71
C GLY A 366 -7.72 17.58 2.94
N GLY A 367 -7.25 17.17 4.12
CA GLY A 367 -7.98 17.25 5.39
C GLY A 367 -7.21 16.61 6.54
N ALA A 368 -7.47 17.02 7.78
CA ALA A 368 -6.86 16.37 8.94
C ALA A 368 -7.28 14.90 9.00
N ALA A 369 -6.31 14.00 9.17
CA ALA A 369 -6.55 12.56 9.20
C ALA A 369 -6.26 11.95 10.57
N SER A 370 -7.04 10.94 10.93
CA SER A 370 -6.95 10.26 12.21
C SER A 370 -7.16 8.74 12.14
N LEU A 371 -6.48 8.02 13.03
CA LEU A 371 -6.71 6.61 13.33
C LEU A 371 -6.88 6.46 14.86
N ASN A 372 -8.12 6.42 15.32
CA ASN A 372 -8.46 6.48 16.75
C ASN A 372 -9.03 5.15 17.27
N THR A 373 -9.29 5.05 18.57
CA THR A 373 -10.10 3.98 19.16
C THR A 373 -11.36 4.51 19.83
N THR A 374 -12.39 3.67 19.96
CA THR A 374 -13.60 3.94 20.74
C THR A 374 -13.98 2.70 21.57
N PRO A 375 -14.06 2.81 22.91
CA PRO A 375 -13.69 3.96 23.74
C PRO A 375 -12.21 4.37 23.54
N ALA A 376 -11.91 5.66 23.65
CA ALA A 376 -10.54 6.16 23.46
C ALA A 376 -9.56 5.51 24.45
N GLY A 377 -8.34 5.22 24.00
CA GLY A 377 -7.34 4.53 24.79
C GLY A 377 -7.52 3.00 24.88
N SER A 378 -8.29 2.40 23.97
CA SER A 378 -8.50 0.95 23.95
C SER A 378 -7.35 0.21 23.24
N ALA A 379 -6.93 -0.91 23.80
CA ALA A 379 -5.81 -1.72 23.31
C ALA A 379 -6.23 -2.69 22.19
N PHE A 380 -6.64 -2.16 21.04
CA PHE A 380 -7.07 -2.96 19.89
C PHE A 380 -5.93 -3.31 18.93
N ASN A 381 -6.03 -4.49 18.32
CA ASN A 381 -5.11 -4.97 17.31
C ASN A 381 -5.59 -4.63 15.88
N ILE A 382 -4.64 -4.44 14.97
CA ILE A 382 -4.90 -4.35 13.52
C ILE A 382 -4.27 -5.57 12.86
N THR A 383 -5.03 -6.30 12.05
CA THR A 383 -4.50 -7.37 11.19
C THR A 383 -4.53 -6.90 9.74
N LYS A 384 -3.42 -7.01 9.01
CA LYS A 384 -3.33 -6.69 7.59
C LYS A 384 -3.26 -7.98 6.76
N VAL A 385 -4.27 -8.19 5.92
CA VAL A 385 -4.40 -9.33 4.99
C VAL A 385 -4.55 -8.83 3.54
N GLY A 386 -4.62 -9.74 2.57
CA GLY A 386 -4.76 -9.39 1.16
C GLY A 386 -3.48 -8.84 0.55
N THR A 387 -3.37 -8.91 -0.78
CA THR A 387 -2.15 -8.54 -1.52
C THR A 387 -1.95 -7.03 -1.65
N ASN A 388 -2.95 -6.23 -1.28
CA ASN A 388 -2.91 -4.78 -1.45
C ASN A 388 -1.97 -4.06 -0.47
N GLN A 389 -1.75 -2.78 -0.75
CA GLN A 389 -1.13 -1.83 0.15
C GLN A 389 -2.22 -1.08 0.95
N VAL A 390 -2.04 -1.01 2.27
CA VAL A 390 -2.79 -0.12 3.17
C VAL A 390 -1.81 0.89 3.75
N SER A 391 -2.08 2.18 3.58
CA SER A 391 -1.13 3.23 3.98
C SER A 391 -1.71 4.21 4.98
N LEU A 392 -0.89 4.60 5.95
CA LEU A 392 -1.07 5.81 6.74
C LEU A 392 -0.14 6.89 6.17
N VAL A 393 -0.71 7.98 5.67
CA VAL A 393 0.05 9.04 4.98
C VAL A 393 -0.24 10.40 5.58
N GLY A 394 0.72 10.95 6.32
CA GLY A 394 0.55 12.22 7.02
C GLY A 394 -0.55 12.19 8.09
N VAL A 395 -0.78 11.05 8.73
CA VAL A 395 -1.77 10.89 9.80
C VAL A 395 -1.15 11.37 11.11
N THR A 396 -1.55 12.54 11.59
CA THR A 396 -0.93 13.18 12.78
C THR A 396 -1.65 12.85 14.09
N THR A 397 -2.87 12.33 14.02
CA THR A 397 -3.65 11.93 15.19
C THR A 397 -3.84 10.41 15.16
N ILE A 398 -3.07 9.69 15.98
CA ILE A 398 -3.20 8.24 16.13
C ILE A 398 -3.33 7.95 17.62
N ASP A 399 -4.31 7.14 18.00
CA ASP A 399 -4.51 6.74 19.38
C ASP A 399 -3.32 5.88 19.85
N SER A 400 -2.69 6.31 20.93
CA SER A 400 -1.47 5.69 21.47
C SER A 400 -1.72 4.34 22.14
N ALA A 401 -2.97 3.90 22.30
CA ALA A 401 -3.29 2.60 22.88
C ALA A 401 -3.33 1.46 21.87
N ILE A 402 -3.37 1.72 20.55
CA ILE A 402 -3.43 0.66 19.52
C ILE A 402 -2.30 -0.35 19.77
N ALA A 403 -2.69 -1.60 20.03
CA ALA A 403 -1.84 -2.62 20.64
C ALA A 403 -0.88 -3.23 19.61
N ASN A 404 -1.27 -4.24 18.85
CA ASN A 404 -0.41 -4.87 17.84
C ASN A 404 -0.88 -4.59 16.42
N ILE A 405 0.07 -4.64 15.47
CA ILE A 405 -0.20 -4.63 14.04
C ILE A 405 0.40 -5.91 13.46
N ASP A 406 -0.45 -6.79 12.94
CA ASP A 406 -0.06 -8.09 12.42
C ASP A 406 -0.15 -8.10 10.89
N ILE A 407 0.99 -8.03 10.20
CA ILE A 407 1.03 -7.93 8.73
C ILE A 407 1.23 -9.32 8.13
N GLN A 408 0.12 -10.00 7.85
CA GLN A 408 0.11 -11.37 7.33
C GLN A 408 0.32 -11.44 5.83
N GLN A 409 -0.19 -10.46 5.07
CA GLN A 409 -0.07 -10.40 3.61
C GLN A 409 -0.01 -8.96 3.08
N GLY A 410 0.61 -8.79 1.91
CA GLY A 410 0.68 -7.51 1.22
C GLY A 410 1.51 -6.49 2.00
N THR A 411 1.12 -5.22 1.92
CA THR A 411 1.92 -4.11 2.45
C THR A 411 1.14 -3.26 3.44
N PHE A 412 1.72 -2.98 4.60
CA PHE A 412 1.30 -1.91 5.50
C PHE A 412 2.34 -0.79 5.45
N ALA A 413 1.95 0.43 5.10
CA ALA A 413 2.89 1.52 4.84
C ALA A 413 2.71 2.71 5.79
N LEU A 414 3.83 3.27 6.23
CA LEU A 414 3.91 4.49 7.04
C LEU A 414 4.67 5.55 6.26
N GLN A 415 4.01 6.67 5.97
CA GLN A 415 4.56 7.67 5.06
C GLN A 415 4.56 9.07 5.66
N THR A 416 5.55 9.87 5.27
CA THR A 416 5.70 11.31 5.52
C THR A 416 5.67 11.68 7.00
N SER A 417 4.77 12.56 7.42
CA SER A 417 4.64 13.06 8.79
C SER A 417 3.70 12.21 9.65
N THR A 418 3.45 10.96 9.27
CA THR A 418 2.62 10.04 10.08
C THR A 418 3.22 9.93 11.49
N ALA A 419 2.36 10.04 12.49
CA ALA A 419 2.74 9.92 13.90
C ALA A 419 3.10 8.46 14.25
N GLN A 420 3.55 8.23 15.50
CA GLN A 420 3.76 6.88 16.00
C GLN A 420 2.46 6.06 15.94
N VAL A 421 2.56 4.79 15.58
CA VAL A 421 1.39 3.92 15.46
C VAL A 421 1.08 3.15 16.74
N GLY A 422 0.32 3.76 17.64
CA GLY A 422 -0.14 3.08 18.86
C GLY A 422 0.92 2.95 19.94
N ALA A 423 0.76 1.93 20.79
CA ALA A 423 1.57 1.76 21.99
C ALA A 423 2.99 1.30 21.63
N PRO A 424 4.06 1.98 22.11
CA PRO A 424 5.44 1.56 21.87
C PRO A 424 5.75 0.14 22.37
N SER A 425 5.07 -0.31 23.42
CA SER A 425 5.20 -1.67 23.98
C SER A 425 4.53 -2.75 23.13
N GLY A 426 3.62 -2.37 22.23
CA GLY A 426 3.00 -3.28 21.27
C GLY A 426 3.95 -3.64 20.13
N THR A 427 3.55 -4.60 19.29
CA THR A 427 4.40 -5.14 18.21
C THR A 427 3.83 -4.83 16.82
N ILE A 428 4.72 -4.64 15.85
CA ILE A 428 4.46 -4.80 14.43
C ILE A 428 5.11 -6.11 14.01
N THR A 429 4.31 -7.12 13.65
CA THR A 429 4.80 -8.41 13.17
C THR A 429 4.74 -8.43 11.65
N VAL A 430 5.85 -8.76 11.00
CA VAL A 430 5.96 -8.89 9.54
C VAL A 430 6.16 -10.36 9.19
N HIS A 431 5.12 -10.99 8.66
CA HIS A 431 5.15 -12.40 8.25
C HIS A 431 5.91 -12.60 6.93
N GLY A 432 6.25 -13.86 6.63
CA GLY A 432 6.90 -14.23 5.38
C GLY A 432 6.11 -13.78 4.14
N GLY A 433 6.77 -13.04 3.24
CA GLY A 433 6.15 -12.46 2.04
C GLY A 433 5.32 -11.19 2.28
N ALA A 434 5.15 -10.75 3.53
CA ALA A 434 4.51 -9.48 3.87
C ALA A 434 5.54 -8.34 3.96
N THR A 435 5.05 -7.10 3.92
CA THR A 435 5.91 -5.90 3.86
C THR A 435 5.47 -4.83 4.85
N LEU A 436 6.41 -4.34 5.66
CA LEU A 436 6.32 -3.03 6.31
C LEU A 436 7.04 -2.01 5.43
N ASP A 437 6.31 -1.02 4.92
CA ASP A 437 6.82 -0.02 3.97
C ASP A 437 6.97 1.37 4.59
N PHE A 438 8.02 2.07 4.20
CA PHE A 438 8.32 3.44 4.59
C PHE A 438 8.52 4.35 3.38
N TYR A 439 7.92 5.54 3.44
CA TYR A 439 8.14 6.62 2.48
C TYR A 439 8.42 7.92 3.23
N ASN A 440 9.66 8.39 3.22
CA ASN A 440 10.10 9.65 3.80
C ASN A 440 9.53 9.86 5.22
N LEU A 441 9.56 8.82 6.06
CA LEU A 441 8.94 8.85 7.38
C LEU A 441 9.81 9.70 8.31
N THR A 442 9.42 10.96 8.53
CA THR A 442 10.23 11.92 9.29
C THR A 442 10.10 11.76 10.80
N THR A 443 9.03 11.11 11.28
CA THR A 443 8.84 10.78 12.71
C THR A 443 9.39 9.37 12.97
N PRO A 444 10.42 9.17 13.82
CA PRO A 444 11.04 7.86 13.98
C PRO A 444 10.13 6.80 14.57
N LEU A 445 9.81 5.72 13.86
CA LEU A 445 8.93 4.65 14.36
C LEU A 445 9.50 4.03 15.64
N ASN A 446 8.72 4.08 16.73
CA ASN A 446 9.13 3.68 18.08
C ASN A 446 8.42 2.44 18.65
N LYS A 447 7.63 1.76 17.83
CA LYS A 447 6.97 0.51 18.18
C LYS A 447 7.91 -0.67 18.00
N ASN A 448 7.77 -1.70 18.81
CA ASN A 448 8.55 -2.93 18.62
C ASN A 448 8.22 -3.56 17.27
N ILE A 449 9.23 -4.06 16.56
CA ILE A 449 9.10 -4.69 15.25
C ILE A 449 9.68 -6.09 15.32
N VAL A 450 8.89 -7.08 14.90
CA VAL A 450 9.28 -8.47 14.78
C VAL A 450 9.21 -8.86 13.31
N ILE A 451 10.32 -9.30 12.74
CA ILE A 451 10.38 -9.75 11.34
C ILE A 451 10.58 -11.25 11.34
N GLU A 452 9.61 -11.98 10.79
CA GLU A 452 9.67 -13.43 10.63
C GLU A 452 10.44 -13.80 9.34
N ASP A 453 10.63 -15.10 9.12
CA ASP A 453 11.37 -15.60 7.96
C ASP A 453 10.70 -15.16 6.65
N GLY A 454 11.46 -14.47 5.81
CA GLY A 454 10.99 -13.91 4.54
C GLY A 454 10.15 -12.63 4.67
N GLY A 455 10.01 -12.06 5.87
CA GLY A 455 9.38 -10.76 6.07
C GLY A 455 10.25 -9.62 5.56
N MET A 456 9.62 -8.58 5.01
CA MET A 456 10.33 -7.46 4.37
C MET A 456 10.06 -6.12 5.06
N VAL A 457 11.14 -5.38 5.30
CA VAL A 457 11.10 -3.93 5.54
C VAL A 457 11.52 -3.24 4.24
N TYR A 458 10.60 -2.46 3.68
CA TYR A 458 10.81 -1.72 2.45
C TYR A 458 10.90 -0.23 2.74
N ASN A 459 11.90 0.46 2.16
CA ASN A 459 11.98 1.91 2.18
C ASN A 459 11.96 2.44 0.74
N GLU A 460 10.77 2.87 0.31
CA GLU A 460 10.46 3.25 -1.07
C GLU A 460 11.21 4.53 -1.51
N LYS A 461 11.24 5.55 -0.65
CA LYS A 461 11.78 6.86 -1.00
C LYS A 461 12.10 7.71 0.22
N GLY A 462 13.17 8.50 0.11
CA GLY A 462 13.56 9.47 1.14
C GLY A 462 14.10 8.79 2.40
N PRO A 463 14.62 9.59 3.35
CA PRO A 463 15.07 9.07 4.63
C PRO A 463 13.87 8.67 5.50
N SER A 464 13.95 7.49 6.11
CA SER A 464 13.02 7.02 7.13
C SER A 464 13.77 6.55 8.37
N TYR A 465 13.11 6.58 9.52
CA TYR A 465 13.77 6.34 10.82
C TYR A 465 12.99 5.30 11.63
N ILE A 466 13.73 4.33 12.18
CA ILE A 466 13.28 3.40 13.21
C ILE A 466 14.13 3.68 14.45
N GLY A 467 13.49 3.99 15.58
CA GLY A 467 14.23 4.48 16.75
C GLY A 467 13.35 4.83 17.95
N GLY A 468 13.89 5.57 18.91
CA GLY A 468 13.09 6.16 20.00
C GLY A 468 12.48 5.13 20.97
N GLY A 469 13.16 3.99 21.19
CA GLY A 469 12.73 2.93 22.11
C GLY A 469 12.17 1.64 21.48
N ALA A 470 11.92 1.59 20.16
CA ALA A 470 11.56 0.35 19.45
C ALA A 470 12.59 -0.77 19.64
N THR A 471 12.18 -1.98 20.00
CA THR A 471 13.01 -3.17 19.76
C THR A 471 12.83 -3.66 18.33
N LEU A 472 13.92 -3.98 17.63
CA LEU A 472 13.85 -4.62 16.30
C LEU A 472 14.41 -6.04 16.42
N THR A 473 13.56 -7.04 16.18
CA THR A 473 13.89 -8.46 16.36
C THR A 473 13.72 -9.24 15.06
N LEU A 474 14.79 -9.93 14.64
CA LEU A 474 14.80 -10.82 13.49
C LEU A 474 14.56 -12.25 13.98
N GLN A 475 13.33 -12.75 13.85
CA GLN A 475 12.99 -14.14 14.19
C GLN A 475 13.37 -15.13 13.08
N GLY A 476 13.43 -14.65 11.84
CA GLY A 476 13.91 -15.39 10.68
C GLY A 476 14.70 -14.49 9.74
N ASN A 477 14.97 -14.96 8.52
CA ASN A 477 15.72 -14.17 7.55
C ASN A 477 14.91 -12.95 7.11
N ALA A 478 15.35 -11.77 7.55
CA ALA A 478 14.68 -10.51 7.32
C ALA A 478 15.26 -9.77 6.12
N ILE A 479 14.39 -9.33 5.21
CA ILE A 479 14.78 -8.58 4.02
C ILE A 479 14.64 -7.09 4.31
N PHE A 480 15.75 -6.36 4.24
CA PHE A 480 15.78 -4.91 4.21
C PHE A 480 15.98 -4.48 2.77
N ASN A 481 14.94 -3.90 2.18
CA ASN A 481 14.92 -3.46 0.80
C ASN A 481 14.89 -1.92 0.77
N VAL A 482 16.02 -1.31 0.42
CA VAL A 482 16.15 0.16 0.44
C VAL A 482 16.43 0.65 -0.98
N VAL A 483 15.53 1.46 -1.54
CA VAL A 483 15.62 1.92 -2.93
C VAL A 483 16.25 3.29 -3.01
N SER A 484 17.14 3.51 -4.00
CA SER A 484 17.71 4.82 -4.29
C SER A 484 17.14 5.58 -5.49
N ASN A 485 16.26 6.56 -5.18
CA ASN A 485 15.64 7.47 -6.13
C ASN A 485 16.02 8.95 -5.86
N GLY A 486 17.33 9.29 -5.94
CA GLY A 486 17.80 10.68 -6.03
C GLY A 486 18.78 11.17 -4.94
N SER A 487 18.30 11.48 -3.72
CA SER A 487 19.08 11.97 -2.55
C SER A 487 19.04 10.94 -1.42
N PRO A 488 20.06 10.83 -0.52
CA PRO A 488 20.43 9.59 0.16
C PRO A 488 19.19 8.96 0.84
N PRO A 489 18.58 7.96 0.18
CA PRO A 489 17.46 7.26 0.74
C PRO A 489 18.07 6.25 1.69
N SER A 490 17.95 6.56 2.97
CA SER A 490 18.42 5.69 4.03
C SER A 490 17.27 5.26 4.91
N LEU A 491 17.26 3.97 5.24
CA LEU A 491 16.56 3.49 6.42
C LEU A 491 17.53 3.59 7.59
N ASN A 492 17.21 4.41 8.58
CA ASN A 492 18.10 4.71 9.69
C ASN A 492 17.57 4.05 10.97
N CYS A 493 18.30 3.06 11.47
CA CYS A 493 17.97 2.32 12.69
C CYS A 493 18.88 2.81 13.82
N SER A 494 18.31 3.46 14.83
CA SER A 494 19.07 3.97 15.98
C SER A 494 19.08 3.04 17.20
N ASN A 495 18.21 2.02 17.22
CA ASN A 495 18.16 1.02 18.28
C ASN A 495 18.84 -0.29 17.84
N ALA A 496 19.21 -1.12 18.81
CA ALA A 496 19.83 -2.41 18.56
C ALA A 496 18.86 -3.40 17.87
N ILE A 497 19.39 -4.15 16.91
CA ILE A 497 18.73 -5.27 16.26
C ILE A 497 19.18 -6.58 16.90
N SER A 498 18.21 -7.43 17.25
CA SER A 498 18.39 -8.68 17.99
C SER A 498 17.73 -9.88 17.29
N GLY A 499 17.95 -11.09 17.81
CA GLY A 499 17.25 -12.31 17.38
C GLY A 499 18.09 -13.28 16.54
N PRO A 500 17.60 -14.51 16.29
CA PRO A 500 18.36 -15.53 15.60
C PRO A 500 18.47 -15.34 14.08
N GLY A 501 17.62 -14.50 13.50
CA GLY A 501 17.45 -14.33 12.06
C GLY A 501 18.59 -13.58 11.37
N ALA A 502 18.73 -13.80 10.05
CA ALA A 502 19.68 -13.07 9.21
C ALA A 502 19.16 -11.68 8.83
N LEU A 503 20.08 -10.74 8.60
CA LEU A 503 19.82 -9.45 7.97
C LEU A 503 20.25 -9.54 6.50
N ILE A 504 19.31 -9.33 5.57
CA ILE A 504 19.56 -9.34 4.12
C ILE A 504 19.28 -7.95 3.56
N LEU A 505 20.31 -7.21 3.15
CA LEU A 505 20.17 -5.92 2.49
C LEU A 505 20.14 -6.08 0.97
N THR A 506 19.10 -5.51 0.36
CA THR A 506 18.85 -5.52 -1.09
C THR A 506 18.54 -4.12 -1.61
N ASN A 507 18.61 -3.98 -2.93
CA ASN A 507 18.60 -2.72 -3.67
C ASN A 507 19.76 -1.77 -3.31
N ASN A 508 19.79 -0.61 -3.95
CA ASN A 508 20.96 0.27 -4.03
C ASN A 508 20.96 1.42 -3.01
N GLY A 509 20.01 1.44 -2.07
CA GLY A 509 19.94 2.41 -0.98
C GLY A 509 20.83 2.06 0.21
N ALA A 510 20.76 2.89 1.25
CA ALA A 510 21.57 2.72 2.45
C ALA A 510 20.74 2.24 3.65
N LEU A 511 21.19 1.21 4.35
CA LEU A 511 20.69 0.85 5.68
C LEU A 511 21.72 1.30 6.71
N THR A 512 21.35 2.23 7.60
CA THR A 512 22.23 2.74 8.65
C THR A 512 21.90 2.09 9.98
N LEU A 513 22.90 1.50 10.64
CA LEU A 513 22.82 0.94 11.99
C LEU A 513 23.69 1.78 12.93
N ALA A 514 23.09 2.42 13.94
CA ALA A 514 23.81 3.30 14.87
C ALA A 514 24.09 2.67 16.25
N ALA A 515 23.41 1.58 16.59
CA ALA A 515 23.56 0.85 17.85
C ALA A 515 24.33 -0.47 17.67
N PRO A 516 24.95 -1.00 18.73
CA PRO A 516 25.47 -2.37 18.71
C PRO A 516 24.35 -3.37 18.45
N ASN A 517 24.48 -4.21 17.42
CA ASN A 517 23.47 -5.21 17.08
C ASN A 517 23.97 -6.60 17.50
N ASP A 518 23.05 -7.38 18.09
CA ASP A 518 23.30 -8.68 18.72
C ASP A 518 22.52 -9.83 18.06
N TYR A 519 21.88 -9.59 16.90
CA TYR A 519 21.32 -10.67 16.09
C TYR A 519 22.43 -11.67 15.70
N THR A 520 22.10 -12.96 15.71
CA THR A 520 23.09 -14.04 15.51
C THR A 520 23.09 -14.64 14.11
N GLY A 521 22.06 -14.35 13.32
CA GLY A 521 22.02 -14.77 11.92
C GLY A 521 23.01 -13.99 11.05
N SER A 522 23.20 -14.46 9.82
CA SER A 522 24.16 -13.86 8.88
C SER A 522 23.82 -12.41 8.53
N THR A 523 24.84 -11.63 8.20
CA THR A 523 24.70 -10.30 7.58
C THR A 523 25.01 -10.42 6.10
N LEU A 524 24.00 -10.33 5.25
CA LEU A 524 24.13 -10.46 3.80
C LEU A 524 23.88 -9.09 3.16
N VAL A 525 24.91 -8.50 2.57
CA VAL A 525 24.83 -7.25 1.82
C VAL A 525 24.85 -7.60 0.33
N GLU A 526 23.67 -7.81 -0.25
CA GLU A 526 23.54 -8.25 -1.65
C GLU A 526 23.72 -7.10 -2.63
N SER A 527 23.30 -5.90 -2.23
CA SER A 527 23.53 -4.65 -2.96
C SER A 527 23.39 -3.45 -2.01
N GLY A 528 23.72 -2.24 -2.50
CA GLY A 528 23.57 -1.01 -1.71
C GLY A 528 24.64 -0.88 -0.63
N THR A 529 24.34 -0.09 0.40
CA THR A 529 25.29 0.21 1.49
C THR A 529 24.71 -0.14 2.85
N LEU A 530 25.33 -1.06 3.57
CA LEU A 530 25.11 -1.23 5.00
C LEU A 530 26.09 -0.30 5.75
N ALA A 531 25.59 0.79 6.31
CA ALA A 531 26.39 1.78 7.04
C ALA A 531 26.34 1.53 8.55
N LEU A 532 27.51 1.39 9.17
CA LEU A 532 27.72 1.33 10.62
C LEU A 532 28.17 2.72 11.09
N THR A 533 27.42 3.30 12.02
CA THR A 533 27.70 4.67 12.50
C THR A 533 27.76 4.73 14.01
N GLY A 534 28.53 5.66 14.59
CA GLY A 534 28.66 5.75 16.05
C GLY A 534 29.16 4.45 16.66
N LEU A 535 28.30 3.76 17.43
CA LEU A 535 28.56 2.46 18.05
C LEU A 535 28.03 1.26 17.23
N GLY A 536 27.47 1.54 16.04
CA GLY A 536 26.90 0.57 15.11
C GLY A 536 27.82 -0.61 14.83
N SER A 537 27.38 -1.83 15.09
CA SER A 537 28.18 -3.05 14.83
C SER A 537 27.29 -4.22 14.42
N VAL A 538 27.89 -5.24 13.80
CA VAL A 538 27.24 -6.52 13.48
C VAL A 538 27.94 -7.67 14.22
N SER A 539 28.35 -7.40 15.47
CA SER A 539 29.20 -8.31 16.25
C SER A 539 28.55 -9.66 16.59
N GLY A 540 27.22 -9.73 16.66
CA GLY A 540 26.49 -10.99 16.84
C GLY A 540 26.52 -11.92 15.63
N SER A 541 26.78 -11.38 14.43
CA SER A 541 26.76 -12.14 13.17
C SER A 541 28.04 -12.95 12.98
N ALA A 542 27.93 -14.27 12.92
CA ALA A 542 29.06 -15.15 12.66
C ALA A 542 29.53 -15.09 11.19
N PHE A 543 28.64 -14.74 10.25
CA PHE A 543 28.94 -14.73 8.83
C PHE A 543 28.44 -13.45 8.17
N ILE A 544 29.38 -12.69 7.61
CA ILE A 544 29.14 -11.43 6.92
C ILE A 544 29.55 -11.62 5.46
N ASN A 545 28.64 -11.38 4.51
CA ASN A 545 28.93 -11.50 3.10
C ASN A 545 28.58 -10.20 2.38
N VAL A 546 29.56 -9.61 1.69
CA VAL A 546 29.38 -8.38 0.92
C VAL A 546 29.59 -8.70 -0.56
N LEU A 547 28.49 -8.74 -1.32
CA LEU A 547 28.54 -9.09 -2.74
C LEU A 547 29.18 -7.99 -3.58
N ALA A 548 29.59 -8.36 -4.80
CA ALA A 548 30.16 -7.42 -5.75
C ALA A 548 29.22 -6.23 -6.01
N GLY A 549 29.74 -5.01 -5.92
CA GLY A 549 28.96 -3.78 -6.07
C GLY A 549 28.24 -3.32 -4.79
N ALA A 550 28.21 -4.13 -3.74
CA ALA A 550 27.69 -3.75 -2.43
C ALA A 550 28.79 -3.16 -1.52
N THR A 551 28.39 -2.40 -0.50
CA THR A 551 29.30 -1.75 0.45
C THR A 551 28.90 -2.03 1.90
N LEU A 552 29.86 -2.40 2.74
CA LEU A 552 29.78 -2.34 4.19
C LEU A 552 30.61 -1.14 4.66
N ASP A 553 29.96 -0.08 5.10
CA ASP A 553 30.60 1.18 5.45
C ASP A 553 30.75 1.33 6.97
N ALA A 554 31.99 1.24 7.45
CA ALA A 554 32.39 1.46 8.84
C ALA A 554 33.02 2.84 9.06
N SER A 555 33.11 3.70 8.03
CA SER A 555 33.75 5.02 8.13
C SER A 555 32.99 5.99 9.03
N GLY A 556 31.70 5.73 9.29
CA GLY A 556 30.88 6.50 10.23
C GLY A 556 30.99 6.04 11.69
N ARG A 557 31.71 4.95 11.99
CA ARG A 557 31.97 4.51 13.36
C ARG A 557 32.94 5.44 14.07
N VAL A 558 32.91 5.46 15.40
CA VAL A 558 33.83 6.28 16.21
C VAL A 558 35.32 5.95 16.01
N ASP A 559 35.62 4.73 15.57
CA ASP A 559 36.97 4.21 15.31
C ASP A 559 37.27 4.06 13.81
N ASN A 560 36.33 4.43 12.93
CA ASN A 560 36.39 4.26 11.48
C ASN A 560 36.74 2.82 11.03
N THR A 561 36.51 1.81 11.87
CA THR A 561 37.08 0.46 11.68
C THR A 561 35.99 -0.60 11.75
N LEU A 562 35.97 -1.49 10.76
CA LEU A 562 35.30 -2.77 10.85
C LEU A 562 36.23 -3.75 11.57
N THR A 563 35.94 -4.02 12.84
CA THR A 563 36.64 -5.03 13.63
C THR A 563 35.90 -6.36 13.51
N MET A 564 36.62 -7.40 13.13
CA MET A 564 36.13 -8.77 13.13
C MET A 564 36.62 -9.52 14.35
N GLU A 565 35.68 -10.07 15.12
CA GLU A 565 35.94 -10.82 16.33
C GLU A 565 36.12 -12.33 16.07
N SER A 566 36.66 -13.04 17.07
CA SER A 566 36.87 -14.49 16.99
C SER A 566 35.57 -15.22 16.62
N GLY A 567 35.64 -16.10 15.63
CA GLY A 567 34.49 -16.84 15.11
C GLY A 567 33.74 -16.14 13.97
N GLN A 568 34.00 -14.85 13.70
CA GLN A 568 33.39 -14.16 12.56
C GLN A 568 34.10 -14.49 11.24
N THR A 569 33.32 -14.56 10.17
CA THR A 569 33.81 -14.67 8.79
C THR A 569 33.29 -13.52 7.94
N LEU A 570 34.19 -12.83 7.22
CA LEU A 570 33.85 -11.80 6.23
C LEU A 570 34.19 -12.35 4.85
N ALA A 571 33.18 -12.42 3.98
CA ALA A 571 33.29 -12.99 2.64
C ALA A 571 32.78 -12.02 1.57
N GLY A 572 33.10 -12.36 0.32
CA GLY A 572 32.54 -11.72 -0.87
C GLY A 572 33.51 -10.81 -1.61
N ALA A 573 33.01 -10.15 -2.65
CA ALA A 573 33.78 -9.34 -3.59
C ALA A 573 33.34 -7.87 -3.60
N GLY A 574 32.68 -7.42 -2.52
CA GLY A 574 32.21 -6.05 -2.36
C GLY A 574 33.28 -5.12 -1.81
N THR A 575 32.79 -4.01 -1.24
CA THR A 575 33.63 -2.98 -0.62
C THR A 575 33.40 -2.92 0.89
N VAL A 576 34.48 -2.84 1.66
CA VAL A 576 34.47 -2.32 3.03
C VAL A 576 34.97 -0.88 2.98
N GLN A 577 34.17 0.08 3.41
CA GLN A 577 34.59 1.48 3.54
C GLN A 577 34.97 1.76 4.99
N GLY A 578 36.14 2.38 5.21
CA GLY A 578 36.79 2.41 6.52
C GLY A 578 37.91 1.36 6.66
N ASN A 579 38.62 1.38 7.79
CA ASN A 579 39.69 0.44 8.09
C ASN A 579 39.12 -0.97 8.35
N LEU A 580 39.93 -2.00 8.11
CA LEU A 580 39.60 -3.39 8.44
C LEU A 580 40.57 -3.92 9.49
N GLN A 581 40.06 -4.58 10.53
CA GLN A 581 40.86 -5.28 11.52
C GLN A 581 40.34 -6.71 11.68
N VAL A 582 41.09 -7.70 11.19
CA VAL A 582 40.77 -9.13 11.31
C VAL A 582 41.52 -9.69 12.52
N ASN A 583 40.84 -9.87 13.65
CA ASN A 583 41.47 -10.38 14.87
C ASN A 583 41.76 -11.89 14.81
N GLN A 584 42.57 -12.37 15.76
CA GLN A 584 42.81 -13.80 15.91
C GLN A 584 41.49 -14.56 16.09
N GLY A 585 41.34 -15.69 15.40
CA GLY A 585 40.11 -16.49 15.41
C GLY A 585 39.04 -16.02 14.41
N ALA A 586 39.20 -14.85 13.78
CA ALA A 586 38.35 -14.40 12.67
C ALA A 586 38.89 -14.91 11.32
N THR A 587 38.01 -15.00 10.31
CA THR A 587 38.37 -15.45 8.95
C THR A 587 37.96 -14.43 7.89
N LEU A 588 38.90 -14.02 7.03
CA LEU A 588 38.64 -13.26 5.82
C LEU A 588 38.62 -14.21 4.61
N LEU A 589 37.58 -14.12 3.78
CA LEU A 589 37.37 -14.90 2.55
C LEU A 589 37.16 -13.96 1.34
N PRO A 590 38.22 -13.28 0.84
CA PRO A 590 38.09 -12.39 -0.30
C PRO A 590 37.55 -13.13 -1.54
N GLY A 591 36.58 -12.56 -2.23
CA GLY A 591 35.91 -13.16 -3.38
C GLY A 591 34.90 -14.27 -3.07
N GLY A 592 34.78 -14.71 -1.81
CA GLY A 592 33.85 -15.76 -1.41
C GLY A 592 34.25 -17.14 -1.96
N SER A 593 33.34 -17.85 -2.62
CA SER A 593 33.55 -19.20 -3.15
C SER A 593 34.05 -19.27 -4.61
N GLY A 594 34.13 -18.13 -5.30
CA GLY A 594 34.62 -18.02 -6.68
C GLY A 594 35.69 -16.95 -6.80
N ALA A 595 36.28 -16.75 -7.99
CA ALA A 595 37.25 -15.67 -8.21
C ALA A 595 36.61 -14.29 -8.01
N GLY A 596 37.30 -13.40 -7.29
CA GLY A 596 36.78 -12.07 -6.95
C GLY A 596 37.72 -11.31 -6.03
N VAL A 597 37.51 -9.99 -5.96
CA VAL A 597 38.34 -9.06 -5.17
C VAL A 597 37.50 -8.42 -4.09
N LEU A 598 37.88 -8.58 -2.82
CA LEU A 598 37.33 -7.76 -1.73
C LEU A 598 38.12 -6.45 -1.66
N THR A 599 37.43 -5.31 -1.63
CA THR A 599 38.06 -3.99 -1.63
C THR A 599 37.93 -3.31 -0.27
N ILE A 600 39.03 -2.82 0.29
CA ILE A 600 39.07 -2.02 1.53
C ILE A 600 39.40 -0.57 1.16
N GLN A 601 38.47 0.34 1.45
CA GLN A 601 38.61 1.78 1.27
C GLN A 601 38.87 2.45 2.62
N GLY A 602 39.97 2.04 3.25
CA GLY A 602 40.47 2.59 4.51
C GLY A 602 41.97 2.76 4.46
N GLN A 603 42.53 3.31 5.54
CA GLN A 603 43.96 3.57 5.66
C GLN A 603 44.74 2.29 6.00
N THR A 604 44.10 1.31 6.65
CA THR A 604 44.73 0.05 7.05
C THR A 604 43.80 -1.16 6.91
N ALA A 605 44.40 -2.31 6.59
CA ALA A 605 43.80 -3.63 6.67
C ALA A 605 44.73 -4.56 7.49
N GLY A 606 44.41 -4.74 8.78
CA GLY A 606 45.17 -5.59 9.69
C GLY A 606 44.70 -7.05 9.62
N LEU A 607 45.62 -7.97 9.35
CA LEU A 607 45.33 -9.39 9.05
C LEU A 607 45.88 -10.33 10.13
N ASN A 608 45.44 -10.17 11.39
CA ASN A 608 45.89 -11.00 12.51
C ASN A 608 45.17 -12.37 12.60
N GLY A 609 44.03 -12.52 11.93
CA GLY A 609 43.27 -13.76 11.82
C GLY A 609 43.70 -14.66 10.66
N ARG A 610 42.75 -15.45 10.14
CA ARG A 610 42.94 -16.30 8.96
C ARG A 610 42.51 -15.56 7.70
N VAL A 611 43.33 -15.54 6.66
CA VAL A 611 42.94 -15.07 5.32
C VAL A 611 42.93 -16.28 4.41
N SER A 612 41.76 -16.70 3.91
CA SER A 612 41.69 -17.83 2.99
C SER A 612 41.50 -17.37 1.54
N ILE A 613 42.39 -17.84 0.68
CA ILE A 613 42.45 -17.48 -0.73
C ILE A 613 42.40 -18.75 -1.57
N THR A 614 41.53 -18.75 -2.57
CA THR A 614 41.49 -19.81 -3.58
C THR A 614 42.36 -19.43 -4.78
N LEU A 615 43.22 -20.34 -5.19
CA LEU A 615 44.07 -20.27 -6.38
C LEU A 615 43.49 -21.19 -7.47
N ASN A 616 43.79 -20.91 -8.73
CA ASN A 616 43.58 -21.83 -9.83
C ASN A 616 44.76 -21.75 -10.78
N ALA A 617 45.64 -22.74 -10.72
CA ALA A 617 46.85 -22.83 -11.53
C ALA A 617 46.54 -22.93 -13.02
N SER A 618 45.57 -23.78 -13.39
CA SER A 618 45.21 -23.97 -14.81
C SER A 618 44.61 -22.73 -15.48
N ALA A 619 43.91 -21.89 -14.71
CA ALA A 619 43.29 -20.66 -15.19
C ALA A 619 44.17 -19.41 -14.96
N ALA A 620 45.26 -19.54 -14.20
CA ALA A 620 46.07 -18.41 -13.72
C ALA A 620 45.23 -17.31 -13.03
N THR A 621 44.27 -17.72 -12.18
CA THR A 621 43.39 -16.81 -11.43
C THR A 621 43.45 -17.08 -9.95
N ASN A 622 43.14 -16.07 -9.13
CA ASN A 622 43.02 -16.22 -7.69
C ASN A 622 42.00 -15.24 -7.11
N ASN A 623 41.57 -15.50 -5.87
CA ASN A 623 40.98 -14.49 -5.02
C ASN A 623 42.01 -13.45 -4.60
N ALA A 624 41.58 -12.20 -4.43
CA ALA A 624 42.47 -11.15 -3.98
C ALA A 624 41.82 -10.21 -2.97
N LEU A 625 42.65 -9.60 -2.14
CA LEU A 625 42.30 -8.47 -1.28
C LEU A 625 42.97 -7.22 -1.85
N SER A 626 42.18 -6.18 -2.09
CA SER A 626 42.70 -4.88 -2.50
C SER A 626 42.43 -3.87 -1.39
N ALA A 627 43.45 -3.15 -0.92
CA ALA A 627 43.32 -2.08 0.05
C ALA A 627 43.82 -0.76 -0.54
N GLN A 628 43.12 0.35 -0.29
CA GLN A 628 43.60 1.69 -0.68
C GLN A 628 44.76 2.18 0.19
N GLY A 629 44.88 1.66 1.41
CA GLY A 629 45.95 1.97 2.35
C GLY A 629 46.98 0.84 2.50
N ALA A 630 47.48 0.67 3.71
CA ALA A 630 48.43 -0.39 4.04
C ALA A 630 47.74 -1.73 4.32
N ILE A 631 48.38 -2.84 3.97
CA ILE A 631 48.03 -4.18 4.47
C ILE A 631 49.09 -4.61 5.48
N ASP A 632 48.64 -4.92 6.70
CA ASP A 632 49.51 -5.39 7.78
C ASP A 632 49.32 -6.90 7.96
N TYR A 633 50.31 -7.69 7.54
CA TYR A 633 50.31 -9.15 7.67
C TYR A 633 50.62 -9.56 9.12
N GLY A 634 49.93 -10.59 9.60
CA GLY A 634 50.21 -11.14 10.93
C GLY A 634 49.81 -12.61 11.09
N GLY A 635 48.56 -12.97 10.86
CA GLY A 635 47.99 -14.28 11.19
C GLY A 635 48.34 -15.40 10.22
N THR A 636 47.32 -16.13 9.75
CA THR A 636 47.50 -17.29 8.86
C THR A 636 47.02 -17.01 7.45
N LEU A 637 47.88 -17.21 6.45
CA LEU A 637 47.47 -17.28 5.05
C LEU A 637 47.07 -18.72 4.71
N ALA A 638 45.80 -18.95 4.40
CA ALA A 638 45.28 -20.25 4.00
C ALA A 638 45.04 -20.28 2.49
N LEU A 639 45.64 -21.25 1.81
CA LEU A 639 45.63 -21.36 0.36
C LEU A 639 44.96 -22.67 -0.04
N THR A 640 44.06 -22.60 -1.00
CA THR A 640 43.44 -23.78 -1.62
C THR A 640 43.58 -23.67 -3.12
N ASN A 641 44.16 -24.68 -3.78
CA ASN A 641 44.23 -24.71 -5.23
C ASN A 641 43.03 -25.50 -5.79
N ALA A 642 42.17 -24.81 -6.55
CA ALA A 642 40.94 -25.35 -7.09
C ALA A 642 41.10 -25.99 -8.49
N GLY A 643 42.26 -25.86 -9.15
CA GLY A 643 42.45 -26.43 -10.48
C GLY A 643 43.88 -26.37 -11.02
N GLY A 644 44.30 -27.41 -11.73
CA GLY A 644 45.66 -27.57 -12.27
C GLY A 644 46.69 -27.96 -11.21
N ALA A 645 47.81 -28.55 -11.62
CA ALA A 645 48.95 -28.78 -10.73
C ALA A 645 49.77 -27.51 -10.62
N LEU A 646 50.20 -27.16 -9.40
CA LEU A 646 51.09 -26.02 -9.18
C LEU A 646 52.50 -26.33 -9.72
N THR A 647 53.17 -25.31 -10.24
CA THR A 647 54.53 -25.38 -10.78
C THR A 647 55.40 -24.28 -10.22
N ALA A 648 56.73 -24.44 -10.31
CA ALA A 648 57.70 -23.42 -9.86
C ALA A 648 57.72 -22.13 -10.71
N THR A 649 56.85 -22.03 -11.72
CA THR A 649 56.67 -20.80 -12.52
C THR A 649 55.38 -20.06 -12.19
N ASP A 650 54.50 -20.66 -11.36
CA ASP A 650 53.22 -20.05 -11.05
C ASP A 650 53.41 -18.85 -10.11
N THR A 651 52.64 -17.80 -10.39
CA THR A 651 52.62 -16.57 -9.60
C THR A 651 51.18 -16.11 -9.44
N PHE A 652 50.84 -15.64 -8.24
CA PHE A 652 49.48 -15.20 -7.92
C PHE A 652 49.52 -13.85 -7.18
N LYS A 653 48.86 -12.83 -7.73
CA LYS A 653 48.75 -11.51 -7.10
C LYS A 653 47.63 -11.53 -6.07
N LEU A 654 47.98 -11.79 -4.82
CA LEU A 654 47.00 -12.02 -3.74
C LEU A 654 46.55 -10.72 -3.09
N PHE A 655 47.47 -9.77 -2.98
CA PHE A 655 47.26 -8.51 -2.27
C PHE A 655 47.61 -7.33 -3.18
N ASN A 656 46.79 -6.29 -3.16
CA ASN A 656 47.04 -5.03 -3.84
C ASN A 656 46.86 -3.88 -2.85
N ALA A 657 47.93 -3.15 -2.55
CA ALA A 657 47.94 -2.09 -1.54
C ALA A 657 48.97 -1.00 -1.87
N VAL A 658 48.88 0.13 -1.16
CA VAL A 658 49.90 1.20 -1.23
C VAL A 658 51.20 0.77 -0.54
N SER A 659 51.09 0.03 0.56
CA SER A 659 52.23 -0.54 1.28
C SER A 659 51.86 -1.86 1.95
N TYR A 660 52.85 -2.71 2.17
CA TYR A 660 52.70 -4.00 2.83
C TYR A 660 53.64 -4.03 4.03
N ASN A 661 53.14 -4.42 5.20
CA ASN A 661 53.92 -4.44 6.43
C ASN A 661 53.85 -5.82 7.09
N GLY A 662 54.91 -6.22 7.78
CA GLY A 662 54.96 -7.49 8.52
C GLY A 662 55.03 -8.72 7.62
N ALA A 663 54.69 -9.88 8.19
CA ALA A 663 54.62 -11.16 7.49
C ALA A 663 53.53 -12.03 8.12
N PHE A 664 52.97 -12.97 7.36
CA PHE A 664 52.09 -13.99 7.95
C PHE A 664 52.90 -14.88 8.90
N THR A 665 52.34 -15.16 10.07
CA THR A 665 52.93 -16.09 11.06
C THR A 665 52.95 -17.50 10.48
N ASN A 666 51.87 -17.92 9.81
CA ASN A 666 51.71 -19.25 9.26
C ASN A 666 51.16 -19.20 7.82
N ILE A 667 51.52 -20.21 7.02
CA ILE A 667 50.89 -20.49 5.72
C ILE A 667 50.37 -21.93 5.75
N THR A 668 49.14 -22.13 5.26
CA THR A 668 48.50 -23.45 5.22
C THR A 668 47.96 -23.74 3.82
N PRO A 669 48.27 -24.89 3.19
CA PRO A 669 49.23 -25.91 3.65
C PRO A 669 50.66 -25.35 3.71
N ALA A 670 51.52 -25.98 4.53
CA ALA A 670 52.91 -25.52 4.74
C ALA A 670 53.76 -25.54 3.45
N ILE A 671 53.44 -26.45 2.53
CA ILE A 671 54.02 -26.49 1.17
C ILE A 671 52.92 -26.54 0.10
N PRO A 672 53.16 -25.98 -1.10
CA PRO A 672 52.20 -25.99 -2.21
C PRO A 672 51.96 -27.38 -2.80
N ALA A 673 53.03 -28.15 -3.01
CA ALA A 673 53.04 -29.54 -3.48
C ALA A 673 54.44 -30.13 -3.29
N LEU A 674 54.61 -31.42 -3.60
CA LEU A 674 55.93 -32.08 -3.56
C LEU A 674 56.96 -31.32 -4.39
N ASN A 675 58.17 -31.16 -3.84
CA ASN A 675 59.30 -30.45 -4.47
C ASN A 675 59.02 -28.96 -4.75
N LEU A 676 58.01 -28.37 -4.15
CA LEU A 676 57.71 -26.96 -4.27
C LEU A 676 57.63 -26.31 -2.89
N ALA A 677 57.99 -25.03 -2.81
CA ALA A 677 57.85 -24.20 -1.61
C ALA A 677 57.12 -22.90 -1.96
N TRP A 678 56.42 -22.35 -0.97
CA TRP A 678 55.90 -20.99 -1.06
C TRP A 678 57.08 -20.01 -1.01
N ASP A 679 57.19 -19.16 -2.02
CA ASP A 679 58.12 -18.02 -2.02
C ASP A 679 57.33 -16.75 -1.68
N THR A 680 57.53 -16.28 -0.45
CA THR A 680 56.87 -15.10 0.11
C THR A 680 57.70 -13.83 -0.01
N SER A 681 58.88 -13.88 -0.64
CA SER A 681 59.82 -12.75 -0.70
C SER A 681 59.28 -11.52 -1.42
N THR A 682 58.16 -11.68 -2.16
CA THR A 682 57.48 -10.58 -2.84
C THR A 682 56.16 -10.16 -2.21
N LEU A 683 55.69 -10.84 -1.16
CA LEU A 683 54.44 -10.46 -0.49
C LEU A 683 54.51 -9.09 0.18
N ASP A 684 55.67 -8.73 0.75
CA ASP A 684 55.91 -7.47 1.45
C ASP A 684 56.35 -6.32 0.52
N THR A 685 56.62 -6.60 -0.76
CA THR A 685 57.05 -5.60 -1.75
C THR A 685 55.99 -5.30 -2.78
N ASP A 686 55.34 -6.35 -3.31
CA ASP A 686 54.29 -6.21 -4.31
C ASP A 686 53.05 -7.05 -4.02
N GLY A 687 52.94 -7.79 -2.92
CA GLY A 687 51.73 -8.57 -2.61
C GLY A 687 51.53 -9.82 -3.49
N THR A 688 52.54 -10.21 -4.27
CA THR A 688 52.51 -11.42 -5.11
C THR A 688 53.09 -12.62 -4.36
N LEU A 689 52.37 -13.74 -4.36
CA LEU A 689 52.88 -15.03 -3.92
C LEU A 689 53.49 -15.76 -5.11
N ARG A 690 54.71 -16.28 -4.94
CA ARG A 690 55.41 -17.08 -5.94
C ARG A 690 55.58 -18.51 -5.46
N ILE A 691 55.89 -19.41 -6.38
CA ILE A 691 56.22 -20.79 -6.07
C ILE A 691 57.65 -21.05 -6.51
N ALA A 692 58.47 -21.59 -5.62
CA ALA A 692 59.84 -21.96 -5.90
C ALA A 692 59.99 -23.49 -5.93
N ALA A 693 61.00 -23.98 -6.64
CA ALA A 693 61.44 -25.36 -6.49
C ALA A 693 62.03 -25.54 -5.09
N ALA A 694 61.60 -26.60 -4.39
CA ALA A 694 62.16 -27.05 -3.13
C ALA A 694 62.94 -28.35 -3.33
N PRO A 695 63.99 -28.60 -2.55
CA PRO A 695 64.69 -29.88 -2.59
C PRO A 695 63.70 -31.02 -2.30
N THR A 696 63.90 -32.16 -2.97
CA THR A 696 63.08 -33.34 -2.73
C THR A 696 63.23 -33.78 -1.28
N PRO A 697 62.13 -33.79 -0.50
CA PRO A 697 62.17 -34.32 0.86
C PRO A 697 62.65 -35.76 0.80
N ALA A 698 63.74 -36.05 1.51
CA ALA A 698 64.31 -37.39 1.63
C ALA A 698 64.11 -37.84 3.08
N PRO A 699 62.89 -38.24 3.45
CA PRO A 699 62.64 -38.70 4.81
C PRO A 699 63.45 -39.96 5.07
N GLU A 700 64.09 -40.01 6.23
CA GLU A 700 65.05 -41.03 6.58
C GLU A 700 64.70 -41.67 7.91
N PHE A 701 65.03 -42.96 8.04
CA PHE A 701 65.00 -43.65 9.32
C PHE A 701 66.16 -43.16 10.19
N THR A 702 65.85 -42.52 11.32
CA THR A 702 66.85 -41.99 12.26
C THR A 702 66.92 -42.78 13.55
N GLY A 703 65.92 -43.60 13.86
CA GLY A 703 65.88 -44.40 15.08
C GLY A 703 65.31 -45.79 14.86
N LEU A 704 65.93 -46.75 15.55
CA LEU A 704 65.50 -48.15 15.59
C LEU A 704 65.56 -48.62 17.04
N ALA A 705 64.44 -49.11 17.57
CA ALA A 705 64.36 -49.66 18.91
C ALA A 705 63.58 -50.97 18.92
N ALA A 706 64.01 -51.93 19.74
CA ALA A 706 63.26 -53.15 20.01
C ALA A 706 62.51 -53.01 21.34
N ASN A 707 61.24 -53.41 21.37
CA ASN A 707 60.44 -53.47 22.60
C ASN A 707 59.65 -54.79 22.61
N GLY A 708 60.14 -55.79 23.35
CA GLY A 708 59.60 -57.14 23.31
C GLY A 708 59.72 -57.75 21.91
N SER A 709 58.59 -58.19 21.34
CA SER A 709 58.49 -58.71 19.97
C SER A 709 58.33 -57.63 18.89
N ASN A 710 58.29 -56.35 19.27
CA ASN A 710 58.08 -55.23 18.35
C ASN A 710 59.39 -54.54 17.96
N LEU A 711 59.42 -54.10 16.71
CA LEU A 711 60.40 -53.19 16.14
C LEU A 711 59.76 -51.81 15.98
N ILE A 712 60.28 -50.81 16.69
CA ILE A 712 59.88 -49.41 16.61
C ILE A 712 60.89 -48.72 15.70
N MET A 713 60.40 -48.12 14.62
CA MET A 713 61.19 -47.31 13.70
C MET A 713 60.71 -45.87 13.77
N SER A 714 61.66 -44.95 13.92
CA SER A 714 61.42 -43.51 13.86
C SER A 714 62.27 -42.87 12.78
N GLY A 715 61.83 -41.72 12.32
CA GLY A 715 62.56 -40.94 11.33
C GLY A 715 62.11 -39.50 11.30
N SER A 716 62.82 -38.73 10.49
CA SER A 716 62.61 -37.29 10.34
C SER A 716 62.73 -36.90 8.87
N ASN A 717 62.69 -35.59 8.59
CA ASN A 717 62.88 -35.02 7.25
C ASN A 717 61.74 -35.36 6.27
N GLY A 718 60.57 -35.73 6.80
CA GLY A 718 59.33 -35.80 6.04
C GLY A 718 58.71 -34.44 5.82
N VAL A 719 57.70 -34.40 4.95
CA VAL A 719 56.87 -33.20 4.79
C VAL A 719 55.88 -33.17 5.96
N PRO A 720 55.84 -32.10 6.76
CA PRO A 720 54.89 -31.98 7.87
C PRO A 720 53.44 -32.29 7.45
N ASP A 721 52.73 -33.06 8.28
CA ASP A 721 51.33 -33.48 8.10
C ASP A 721 51.02 -34.26 6.81
N TRP A 722 52.04 -34.63 6.03
CA TRP A 722 51.86 -35.28 4.74
C TRP A 722 51.84 -36.80 4.89
N PRO A 723 51.05 -37.53 4.07
CA PRO A 723 50.98 -38.97 4.18
C PRO A 723 52.28 -39.64 3.70
N TYR A 724 52.65 -40.70 4.40
CA TYR A 724 53.69 -41.64 4.00
C TYR A 724 53.18 -43.07 4.11
N VAL A 725 53.82 -43.97 3.35
CA VAL A 725 53.65 -45.41 3.48
C VAL A 725 54.99 -46.06 3.79
N VAL A 726 54.99 -47.05 4.66
CA VAL A 726 56.15 -47.93 4.84
C VAL A 726 55.88 -49.22 4.11
N LEU A 727 56.79 -49.59 3.23
CA LEU A 727 56.77 -50.83 2.46
C LEU A 727 57.75 -51.84 3.08
N ILE A 728 57.41 -53.11 3.01
CA ILE A 728 58.20 -54.24 3.50
C ILE A 728 58.50 -55.23 2.37
N SER A 729 59.68 -55.84 2.37
CA SER A 729 60.04 -56.95 1.49
C SER A 729 61.10 -57.85 2.13
N THR A 730 61.06 -59.15 1.85
CA THR A 730 62.14 -60.09 2.19
C THR A 730 63.22 -60.17 1.09
N ASN A 731 63.01 -59.50 -0.04
CA ASN A 731 63.95 -59.45 -1.15
C ASN A 731 64.15 -58.00 -1.61
N ILE A 732 65.33 -57.45 -1.32
CA ILE A 732 65.71 -56.07 -1.66
C ILE A 732 65.73 -55.82 -3.18
N SER A 733 65.90 -56.86 -4.00
CA SER A 733 65.96 -56.74 -5.46
C SER A 733 64.59 -56.70 -6.13
N ARG A 734 63.48 -56.84 -5.38
CA ARG A 734 62.13 -56.72 -5.95
C ARG A 734 61.85 -55.26 -6.36
N PRO A 735 61.18 -55.01 -7.50
CA PRO A 735 60.73 -53.67 -7.86
C PRO A 735 59.90 -53.05 -6.73
N PHE A 736 60.11 -51.77 -6.40
CA PHE A 736 59.44 -51.11 -5.26
C PHE A 736 57.91 -51.15 -5.31
N GLY A 737 57.32 -51.15 -6.52
CA GLY A 737 55.87 -51.33 -6.70
C GLY A 737 55.32 -52.71 -6.29
N GLN A 738 56.19 -53.68 -6.00
CA GLN A 738 55.84 -55.03 -5.55
C GLN A 738 56.15 -55.27 -4.06
N TRP A 739 56.66 -54.25 -3.35
CA TRP A 739 56.85 -54.33 -1.90
C TRP A 739 55.50 -54.13 -1.20
N THR A 740 55.29 -54.81 -0.09
CA THR A 740 53.97 -54.82 0.58
C THR A 740 53.87 -53.62 1.53
N PRO A 741 52.84 -52.76 1.43
CA PRO A 741 52.61 -51.70 2.42
C PRO A 741 52.21 -52.30 3.76
N ILE A 742 52.84 -51.85 4.84
CA ILE A 742 52.58 -52.31 6.22
C ILE A 742 52.03 -51.22 7.13
N VAL A 743 52.27 -49.95 6.80
CA VAL A 743 51.68 -48.81 7.50
C VAL A 743 51.46 -47.68 6.51
N THR A 744 50.33 -46.99 6.66
CA THR A 744 50.08 -45.68 6.06
C THR A 744 49.79 -44.75 7.20
N ASN A 745 50.54 -43.65 7.31
CA ASN A 745 50.39 -42.68 8.39
C ASN A 745 50.80 -41.29 7.88
N THR A 746 50.62 -40.26 8.68
CA THR A 746 51.10 -38.90 8.38
C THR A 746 52.34 -38.58 9.19
N PHE A 747 53.26 -37.81 8.62
CA PHE A 747 54.29 -37.16 9.45
C PHE A 747 53.60 -36.22 10.45
N ASP A 748 54.25 -35.95 11.57
CA ASP A 748 53.77 -34.92 12.49
C ASP A 748 54.04 -33.50 11.95
N GLY A 749 53.66 -32.47 12.71
CA GLY A 749 53.85 -31.07 12.33
C GLY A 749 55.32 -30.62 12.19
N LYS A 750 56.31 -31.49 12.47
CA LYS A 750 57.74 -31.25 12.25
C LYS A 750 58.33 -32.09 11.12
N GLY A 751 57.53 -32.96 10.49
CA GLY A 751 58.02 -33.90 9.50
C GLY A 751 58.65 -35.16 10.12
N ASP A 752 58.45 -35.38 11.42
CA ASP A 752 58.91 -36.58 12.12
C ASP A 752 57.87 -37.69 12.03
N PHE A 753 58.31 -38.94 12.17
CA PHE A 753 57.42 -40.08 12.20
C PHE A 753 57.92 -41.19 13.12
N VAL A 754 56.97 -41.97 13.66
CA VAL A 754 57.23 -43.20 14.42
C VAL A 754 56.20 -44.23 14.01
N PHE A 755 56.63 -45.46 13.77
CA PHE A 755 55.72 -46.59 13.67
C PHE A 755 56.29 -47.82 14.37
N THR A 756 55.38 -48.72 14.76
CA THR A 756 55.72 -49.98 15.41
C THR A 756 55.27 -51.13 14.52
N ASN A 757 56.15 -52.08 14.26
CA ASN A 757 55.85 -53.29 13.50
C ASN A 757 56.29 -54.55 14.28
N TRP A 758 55.69 -55.69 13.98
CA TRP A 758 56.08 -56.97 14.58
C TRP A 758 57.43 -57.45 13.98
N SER A 759 58.36 -57.92 14.82
CA SER A 759 59.61 -58.51 14.34
C SER A 759 59.41 -59.96 13.89
N SER A 760 59.65 -60.26 12.61
CA SER A 760 59.59 -61.64 12.10
C SER A 760 60.89 -62.37 12.45
N GLY A 761 60.85 -63.21 13.48
CA GLY A 761 62.00 -64.04 13.87
C GLY A 761 62.43 -64.97 12.74
N GLY A 762 63.60 -64.70 12.15
CA GLY A 762 64.38 -65.68 11.39
C GLY A 762 64.93 -65.26 10.03
N ASN A 763 64.31 -64.31 9.31
CA ASN A 763 64.76 -63.86 7.99
C ASN A 763 65.06 -62.35 7.96
N PRO A 764 66.07 -61.88 7.21
CA PRO A 764 66.28 -60.46 7.00
C PRO A 764 65.09 -59.86 6.23
N VAL A 765 64.60 -58.74 6.73
CA VAL A 765 63.48 -58.00 6.15
C VAL A 765 63.93 -56.57 5.89
N PHE A 766 63.55 -56.04 4.72
CA PHE A 766 63.87 -54.70 4.27
C PHE A 766 62.64 -53.82 4.36
N TYR A 767 62.86 -52.57 4.76
CA TYR A 767 61.84 -51.53 4.87
C TYR A 767 62.18 -50.37 3.94
N LEU A 768 61.16 -49.81 3.31
CA LEU A 768 61.29 -48.62 2.48
C LEU A 768 60.21 -47.61 2.88
N LEU A 769 60.62 -46.40 3.20
CA LEU A 769 59.70 -45.29 3.41
C LEU A 769 59.40 -44.63 2.06
N LYS A 770 58.12 -44.44 1.75
CA LYS A 770 57.66 -43.81 0.51
C LYS A 770 56.68 -42.68 0.84
N LEU A 771 56.98 -41.48 0.36
CA LEU A 771 56.07 -40.34 0.36
C LEU A 771 54.86 -40.64 -0.54
N GLN A 772 53.65 -40.27 -0.08
CA GLN A 772 52.40 -40.46 -0.83
C GLN A 772 52.03 -39.23 -1.65
#